data_AF-A0A936WMW7-F1
#
_entry.id   AF-A0A936WMW7-F1
#
_cell.length_a   1.000
_cell.length_b   1.000
_cell.length_c   1.000
_cell.angle_alpha   90.00
_cell.angle_beta   90.00
_cell.angle_gamma   90.00
#
_symmetry.space_group_name_H-M   'P 1'
#
loop_
_entity.id
_entity.type
_entity.pdbx_description
1 polymer ?
#
loop_
_entity_poly.entity_id
_entity_poly.type
_entity_poly.pdbx_seq_one_letter_code
_entity_poly.pdbx_strand_id
1 'polypeptide(L)'
;MRRAFLVILLIAVGGAAVWTVLRWDPVHTGNADPWAAIPDQAAVIFEIPDPYRTWDRFTHSSLLWHSWEAEPGAASIGVAMALVAERIESDPAFREALGVDPVLIAILRTGAGSADALLVGTIRAKDAGAIASLFKLTPSDLDALKNGDAIRVRFAEGSPTVVLAMRDGLWMASSSAELVEEARIQLERGTPLAADPEFAKARSTTGGGTDGHVLVHAARAKGLLNGWWTPERLDRLDVPDGWTALDLRIQPDAILLSGLMITNGTHRLPSAIIAQGNGPWNVARVLPNSVSQWSMWNVRDAGDQLTVAEVKDEALFPWVHGAAGTASAFAADGSIKRWLVMETEDPDAAMDDLNARSGPDTLSYRGTRLSRWKEPVFWQTLMGERCALPEQPWWVLLGHTVLMSDDVNALTASIDVWNDGSSLAEDKRTMEWFQRQASETSYTWWVDPIRAQGWFTDGMRPDADSAFRARSSLWAKHGGLCMQLSATGSGIVHVGIALLHANGEQPEGNDLWSAEVGAPILRRPDILLNHTNGTREVLVQDTTHRIHVISSTGKVLWSRALDGPIMGEVHQVDKFKNGKLQLLFNTATTCYFMDRNGKDMGGFPLRLKSAASAPIAVVDYDDTKDYRVLVPTKDGHVLNFGLDGAYVDGWQAPTLASPGTEAVHHLRIRNKDYILVIVGNGEMKLLDRKGAEREHVDPTLERLKDVQAVIPGAELRSTRIQWLDQDLALHETTLGGSELRTVPGGNGRLRFIDLDSEGEQAVAKVAGDSLIVLKDGKVLFERSHGTPLDPTAMSFRIEGIGRLIGVCAPTSGKAWLLDVGGLPLPGMPVEGNTLFSIADLNLDGGPDLVIGKGTGVTAYRIKER
;
A
#
# COMPACT_ATOMS: atom_id res chain seq x y z
N MET A 1 -71.29 7.94 0.85
CA MET A 1 -70.11 7.06 0.90
C MET A 1 -68.76 7.80 0.79
N ARG A 2 -68.52 8.66 -0.21
CA ARG A 2 -67.23 9.36 -0.37
C ARG A 2 -66.77 10.20 0.84
N ARG A 3 -67.67 10.89 1.54
CA ARG A 3 -67.32 11.68 2.74
C ARG A 3 -66.93 10.82 3.95
N ALA A 4 -67.55 9.64 4.11
CA ALA A 4 -67.20 8.71 5.19
C ALA A 4 -65.83 8.05 4.94
N PHE A 5 -65.52 7.71 3.69
CA PHE A 5 -64.22 7.14 3.32
C PHE A 5 -63.08 8.14 3.54
N LEU A 6 -63.31 9.43 3.25
CA LEU A 6 -62.31 10.49 3.44
C LEU A 6 -62.02 10.76 4.93
N VAL A 7 -63.06 10.67 5.78
CA VAL A 7 -62.90 10.79 7.24
C VAL A 7 -62.15 9.57 7.82
N ILE A 8 -62.45 8.35 7.36
CA ILE A 8 -61.73 7.14 7.78
C ILE A 8 -60.26 7.18 7.31
N LEU A 9 -59.98 7.66 6.09
CA LEU A 9 -58.62 7.84 5.59
C LEU A 9 -57.85 8.89 6.39
N LEU A 10 -58.48 10.01 6.75
CA LEU A 10 -57.85 11.04 7.59
C LEU A 10 -57.62 10.55 9.03
N ILE A 11 -58.52 9.73 9.58
CA ILE A 11 -58.32 9.09 10.88
C ILE A 11 -57.24 8.00 10.80
N ALA A 12 -57.12 7.28 9.68
CA ALA A 12 -56.07 6.28 9.47
C ALA A 12 -54.69 6.93 9.27
N VAL A 13 -54.62 8.05 8.54
CA VAL A 13 -53.39 8.84 8.36
C VAL A 13 -53.03 9.58 9.64
N GLY A 14 -54.00 10.15 10.35
CA GLY A 14 -53.78 10.77 11.65
C GLY A 14 -53.40 9.75 12.72
N GLY A 15 -54.02 8.57 12.70
CA GLY A 15 -53.69 7.44 13.56
C GLY A 15 -52.33 6.83 13.23
N ALA A 16 -51.96 6.74 11.95
CA ALA A 16 -50.62 6.37 11.52
C ALA A 16 -49.60 7.41 11.97
N ALA A 17 -49.84 8.71 11.76
CA ALA A 17 -48.95 9.78 12.20
C ALA A 17 -48.80 9.82 13.73
N VAL A 18 -49.88 9.66 14.49
CA VAL A 18 -49.85 9.59 15.95
C VAL A 18 -49.18 8.30 16.42
N TRP A 19 -49.37 7.16 15.74
CA TRP A 19 -48.65 5.92 16.03
C TRP A 19 -47.16 6.02 15.69
N THR A 20 -46.80 6.71 14.60
CA THR A 20 -45.42 7.00 14.22
C THR A 20 -44.78 8.01 15.16
N VAL A 21 -45.53 8.94 15.77
CA VAL A 21 -45.04 9.92 16.76
C VAL A 21 -44.99 9.33 18.17
N LEU A 22 -45.92 8.44 18.56
CA LEU A 22 -45.93 7.76 19.85
C LEU A 22 -45.01 6.52 19.89
N ARG A 23 -44.64 5.96 18.72
CA ARG A 23 -43.54 4.99 18.55
C ARG A 23 -42.28 5.62 17.95
N TRP A 24 -42.29 6.91 17.65
CA TRP A 24 -41.07 7.70 17.71
C TRP A 24 -40.77 7.75 19.21
N ASP A 25 -40.06 6.74 19.67
CA ASP A 25 -39.16 6.93 20.78
C ASP A 25 -37.94 7.58 20.14
N PRO A 26 -37.82 8.92 20.09
CA PRO A 26 -36.51 9.49 19.98
C PRO A 26 -35.90 9.24 21.37
N VAL A 27 -35.47 8.00 21.62
CA VAL A 27 -34.26 7.87 22.44
C VAL A 27 -33.27 8.73 21.69
N HIS A 28 -33.01 9.91 22.26
CA HIS A 28 -32.02 10.83 21.77
C HIS A 28 -30.68 10.11 21.88
N THR A 29 -30.33 9.24 20.94
CA THR A 29 -28.94 9.06 20.58
C THR A 29 -28.60 10.32 19.80
N GLY A 30 -28.29 11.41 20.52
CA GLY A 30 -27.46 12.45 19.92
C GLY A 30 -26.28 11.71 19.27
N ASN A 31 -25.92 12.06 18.04
CA ASN A 31 -24.72 11.50 17.43
C ASN A 31 -23.60 11.66 18.45
N ALA A 32 -23.13 10.55 19.02
CA ALA A 32 -22.05 10.56 19.98
C ALA A 32 -20.86 11.15 19.23
N ASP A 33 -20.40 12.33 19.64
CA ASP A 33 -19.27 12.99 19.00
C ASP A 33 -17.99 12.54 19.72
N PRO A 34 -17.13 11.71 19.11
CA PRO A 34 -15.92 11.24 19.77
C PRO A 34 -14.99 12.41 20.14
N TRP A 35 -15.09 13.55 19.46
CA TRP A 35 -14.33 14.75 19.77
C TRP A 35 -14.71 15.39 21.11
N ALA A 36 -15.91 15.11 21.62
CA ALA A 36 -16.36 15.60 22.92
C ALA A 36 -15.60 14.97 24.10
N ALA A 37 -15.03 13.77 23.92
CA ALA A 37 -14.25 13.08 24.95
C ALA A 37 -12.75 13.37 24.90
N ILE A 38 -12.25 14.06 23.86
CA ILE A 38 -10.83 14.35 23.72
C ILE A 38 -10.44 15.45 24.71
N PRO A 39 -9.50 15.20 25.64
CA PRO A 39 -9.08 16.21 26.60
C PRO A 39 -8.45 17.42 25.92
N ASP A 40 -8.66 18.61 26.49
CA ASP A 40 -8.18 19.89 25.97
C ASP A 40 -6.65 19.97 25.88
N GLN A 41 -5.91 19.24 26.74
CA GLN A 41 -4.44 19.15 26.76
C GLN A 41 -3.85 18.22 25.69
N ALA A 42 -4.67 17.68 24.77
CA ALA A 42 -4.17 16.81 23.71
C ALA A 42 -3.05 17.49 22.90
N ALA A 43 -1.97 16.75 22.67
CA ALA A 43 -0.78 17.24 21.97
C ALA A 43 -0.76 16.79 20.51
N VAL A 44 -1.14 15.54 20.26
CA VAL A 44 -1.29 14.97 18.91
C VAL A 44 -2.60 14.20 18.87
N ILE A 45 -3.39 14.38 17.81
CA ILE A 45 -4.65 13.65 17.60
C ILE A 45 -4.62 13.04 16.22
N PHE A 46 -4.76 11.71 16.14
CA PHE A 46 -5.01 11.01 14.89
C PHE A 46 -6.52 10.80 14.76
N GLU A 47 -7.10 11.24 13.66
CA GLU A 47 -8.44 10.85 13.24
C GLU A 47 -8.30 9.81 12.14
N ILE A 48 -8.87 8.62 12.35
CA ILE A 48 -8.91 7.56 11.35
C ILE A 48 -10.37 7.38 10.91
N PRO A 49 -10.78 7.95 9.76
CA PRO A 49 -12.17 7.97 9.34
C PRO A 49 -12.76 6.58 9.12
N ASP A 50 -12.02 5.67 8.48
CA ASP A 50 -12.38 4.26 8.30
C ASP A 50 -11.28 3.37 8.89
N PRO A 51 -11.31 3.09 10.20
CA PRO A 51 -10.23 2.40 10.89
C PRO A 51 -9.95 1.01 10.34
N TYR A 52 -10.97 0.30 9.86
CA TYR A 52 -10.79 -1.03 9.28
C TYR A 52 -10.11 -0.96 7.92
N ARG A 53 -10.59 -0.11 7.01
CA ARG A 53 -10.00 0.00 5.66
C ARG A 53 -8.60 0.60 5.70
N THR A 54 -8.39 1.64 6.51
CA THR A 54 -7.07 2.25 6.69
C THR A 54 -6.08 1.24 7.27
N TRP A 55 -6.49 0.48 8.29
CA TRP A 55 -5.64 -0.56 8.87
C TRP A 55 -5.27 -1.65 7.86
N ASP A 56 -6.25 -2.12 7.09
CA ASP A 56 -6.03 -3.15 6.10
C ASP A 56 -5.02 -2.71 5.03
N ARG A 57 -5.23 -1.52 4.46
CA ARG A 57 -4.31 -0.91 3.51
C ARG A 57 -2.92 -0.76 4.12
N PHE A 58 -2.81 -0.21 5.33
CA PHE A 58 -1.53 0.02 5.98
C PHE A 58 -0.76 -1.30 6.20
N THR A 59 -1.44 -2.34 6.66
CA THR A 59 -0.81 -3.62 7.01
C THR A 59 -0.48 -4.52 5.84
N HIS A 60 -1.12 -4.36 4.68
CA HIS A 60 -0.92 -5.21 3.50
C HIS A 60 -0.04 -4.53 2.44
N SER A 61 -0.05 -3.20 2.36
CA SER A 61 0.66 -2.47 1.30
C SER A 61 1.88 -1.70 1.81
N SER A 62 1.99 -1.35 3.08
CA SER A 62 3.10 -0.49 3.55
C SER A 62 4.35 -1.28 3.93
N LEU A 63 5.43 -1.07 3.19
CA LEU A 63 6.78 -1.52 3.51
C LEU A 63 7.29 -0.94 4.85
N LEU A 64 6.88 0.29 5.17
CA LEU A 64 7.17 0.91 6.47
C LEU A 64 6.52 0.13 7.62
N TRP A 65 5.24 -0.23 7.49
CA TRP A 65 4.59 -1.07 8.50
C TRP A 65 5.29 -2.43 8.66
N HIS A 66 5.64 -3.09 7.55
CA HIS A 66 6.35 -4.38 7.61
C HIS A 66 7.72 -4.26 8.31
N SER A 67 8.35 -3.08 8.21
CA SER A 67 9.58 -2.79 8.93
C SER A 67 9.33 -2.65 10.43
N TRP A 68 8.18 -2.13 10.83
CA TRP A 68 7.83 -1.81 12.21
C TRP A 68 7.18 -2.97 12.96
N GLU A 69 6.51 -3.90 12.29
CA GLU A 69 5.66 -4.92 12.95
C GLU A 69 6.39 -5.83 13.95
N ALA A 70 7.72 -5.94 13.84
CA ALA A 70 8.56 -6.67 14.79
C ALA A 70 8.81 -5.90 16.10
N GLU A 71 8.59 -4.58 16.12
CA GLU A 71 8.75 -3.77 17.32
C GLU A 71 7.61 -4.05 18.31
N PRO A 72 7.88 -4.19 19.62
CA PRO A 72 6.88 -4.61 20.60
C PRO A 72 5.58 -3.79 20.60
N GLY A 73 5.69 -2.47 20.41
CA GLY A 73 4.54 -1.57 20.34
C GLY A 73 3.68 -1.82 19.10
N ALA A 74 4.30 -1.90 17.92
CA ALA A 74 3.61 -2.17 16.67
C ALA A 74 3.01 -3.60 16.66
N ALA A 75 3.74 -4.60 17.14
CA ALA A 75 3.26 -5.98 17.27
C ALA A 75 1.97 -6.05 18.12
N SER A 76 1.93 -5.31 19.24
CA SER A 76 0.76 -5.27 20.12
C SER A 76 -0.47 -4.67 19.44
N ILE A 77 -0.29 -3.58 18.67
CA ILE A 77 -1.35 -2.99 17.86
C ILE A 77 -1.78 -3.97 16.76
N GLY A 78 -0.81 -4.65 16.14
CA GLY A 78 -1.01 -5.69 15.14
C GLY A 78 -1.96 -6.78 15.59
N VAL A 79 -1.72 -7.34 16.77
CA VAL A 79 -2.56 -8.38 17.38
C VAL A 79 -3.96 -7.85 17.69
N ALA A 80 -4.07 -6.66 18.30
CA ALA A 80 -5.37 -6.08 18.64
C ALA A 80 -6.23 -5.85 17.40
N MET A 81 -5.65 -5.29 16.35
CA MET A 81 -6.37 -4.99 15.12
C MET A 81 -6.68 -6.24 14.29
N ALA A 82 -5.84 -7.28 14.32
CA ALA A 82 -6.15 -8.57 13.70
C ALA A 82 -7.41 -9.21 14.33
N LEU A 83 -7.55 -9.14 15.67
CA LEU A 83 -8.74 -9.62 16.36
C LEU A 83 -10.00 -8.82 15.99
N VAL A 84 -9.87 -7.49 15.91
CA VAL A 84 -10.96 -6.61 15.47
C VAL A 84 -11.37 -6.93 14.03
N ALA A 85 -10.40 -7.09 13.13
CA ALA A 85 -10.62 -7.42 11.72
C ALA A 85 -11.32 -8.77 11.54
N GLU A 86 -10.85 -9.81 12.23
CA GLU A 86 -11.49 -11.15 12.23
C GLU A 86 -12.95 -11.06 12.72
N ARG A 87 -13.20 -10.26 13.75
CA ARG A 87 -14.55 -10.10 14.30
C ARG A 87 -15.48 -9.33 13.36
N ILE A 88 -15.00 -8.24 12.76
CA ILE A 88 -15.73 -7.46 11.73
C ILE A 88 -16.08 -8.34 10.52
N GLU A 89 -15.22 -9.30 10.18
CA GLU A 89 -15.46 -10.25 9.09
C GLU A 89 -16.49 -11.32 9.44
N SER A 90 -16.47 -11.82 10.67
CA SER A 90 -17.31 -12.95 11.10
C SER A 90 -18.66 -12.58 11.70
N ASP A 91 -18.84 -11.33 12.16
CA ASP A 91 -20.04 -10.90 12.89
C ASP A 91 -20.63 -9.58 12.32
N PRO A 92 -21.69 -9.66 11.51
CA PRO A 92 -22.37 -8.50 10.97
C PRO A 92 -22.92 -7.54 12.04
N ALA A 93 -23.36 -8.06 13.18
CA ALA A 93 -23.88 -7.23 14.28
C ALA A 93 -22.74 -6.48 14.97
N PHE A 94 -21.59 -7.11 15.15
CA PHE A 94 -20.37 -6.44 15.64
C PHE A 94 -19.92 -5.32 14.69
N ARG A 95 -19.95 -5.57 13.38
CA ARG A 95 -19.65 -4.55 12.37
C ARG A 95 -20.65 -3.40 12.40
N GLU A 96 -21.95 -3.68 12.56
CA GLU A 96 -22.97 -2.65 12.70
C GLU A 96 -22.79 -1.83 13.98
N ALA A 97 -22.35 -2.46 15.07
CA ALA A 97 -22.15 -1.84 16.38
C ALA A 97 -20.96 -0.86 16.42
N LEU A 98 -19.84 -1.23 15.81
CA LEU A 98 -18.66 -0.36 15.64
C LEU A 98 -18.87 0.73 14.58
N GLY A 99 -19.77 0.51 13.63
CA GLY A 99 -20.04 1.44 12.55
C GLY A 99 -18.85 1.63 11.59
N VAL A 100 -18.90 2.72 10.83
CA VAL A 100 -17.79 3.26 10.02
C VAL A 100 -17.40 4.63 10.54
N ASP A 101 -17.69 4.89 11.83
CA ASP A 101 -17.43 6.18 12.44
C ASP A 101 -15.91 6.30 12.74
N PRO A 102 -15.37 7.53 12.74
CA PRO A 102 -13.96 7.73 12.99
C PRO A 102 -13.53 7.24 14.37
N VAL A 103 -12.34 6.64 14.45
CA VAL A 103 -11.64 6.41 15.71
C VAL A 103 -10.60 7.50 15.89
N LEU A 104 -10.63 8.14 17.05
CA LEU A 104 -9.67 9.16 17.46
C LEU A 104 -8.61 8.55 18.37
N ILE A 105 -7.36 8.90 18.14
CA ILE A 105 -6.23 8.54 19.01
C ILE A 105 -5.57 9.83 19.46
N ALA A 106 -5.78 10.21 20.71
CA ALA A 106 -5.15 11.38 21.30
C ALA A 106 -3.92 10.98 22.12
N ILE A 107 -2.78 11.62 21.87
CA ILE A 107 -1.54 11.45 22.62
C ILE A 107 -1.38 12.64 23.56
N LEU A 108 -1.20 12.33 24.85
CA LEU A 108 -1.08 13.31 25.92
C LEU A 108 0.09 12.94 26.82
N ARG A 109 0.68 13.96 27.47
CA ARG A 109 1.68 13.73 28.50
C ARG A 109 1.01 13.20 29.75
N THR A 110 1.55 12.13 30.31
CA THR A 110 1.15 11.56 31.60
C THR A 110 2.33 11.73 32.55
N GLY A 111 2.14 12.40 33.69
CA GLY A 111 3.24 12.70 34.62
C GLY A 111 4.39 13.53 34.02
N ALA A 112 5.60 13.36 34.59
CA ALA A 112 6.75 14.22 34.31
C ALA A 112 7.58 13.81 33.07
N GLY A 113 7.39 12.61 32.52
CA GLY A 113 8.23 12.11 31.42
C GLY A 113 7.63 10.99 30.57
N SER A 114 6.36 10.62 30.79
CA SER A 114 5.64 9.65 29.97
C SER A 114 4.61 10.32 29.07
N ALA A 115 4.25 9.61 28.01
CA ALA A 115 3.12 9.95 27.16
C ALA A 115 2.32 8.68 26.95
N ASP A 116 1.00 8.81 26.98
CA ASP A 116 0.07 7.71 26.74
C ASP A 116 -0.92 8.12 25.65
N ALA A 117 -1.52 7.11 25.03
CA ALA A 117 -2.55 7.28 24.02
C ALA A 117 -3.94 6.97 24.60
N LEU A 118 -4.90 7.82 24.30
CA LEU A 118 -6.33 7.62 24.53
C LEU A 118 -6.99 7.32 23.19
N LEU A 119 -7.61 6.15 23.08
CA LEU A 119 -8.44 5.77 21.94
C LEU A 119 -9.89 6.09 22.28
N VAL A 120 -10.58 6.77 21.38
CA VAL A 120 -12.00 7.10 21.49
C VAL A 120 -12.70 6.71 20.20
N GLY A 121 -13.80 5.99 20.33
CA GLY A 121 -14.69 5.72 19.20
C GLY A 121 -16.14 5.74 19.63
N THR A 122 -17.03 5.76 18.66
CA THR A 122 -18.46 5.63 18.91
C THR A 122 -18.82 4.16 19.07
N ILE A 123 -19.88 3.93 19.84
CA ILE A 123 -20.58 2.65 19.85
C ILE A 123 -22.07 2.94 19.92
N ARG A 124 -22.82 2.24 19.07
CA ARG A 124 -24.28 2.32 19.11
C ARG A 124 -24.76 1.74 20.44
N ALA A 125 -25.32 2.59 21.31
CA ALA A 125 -25.59 2.31 22.73
C ALA A 125 -26.40 1.02 23.02
N LYS A 126 -27.13 0.48 22.05
CA LYS A 126 -27.85 -0.81 22.12
C LYS A 126 -26.93 -2.04 22.08
N ASP A 127 -25.66 -1.89 21.70
CA ASP A 127 -24.77 -2.99 21.32
C ASP A 127 -23.53 -3.15 22.20
N ALA A 128 -23.57 -2.77 23.50
CA ALA A 128 -22.45 -2.98 24.44
C ALA A 128 -21.94 -4.45 24.50
N GLY A 129 -22.76 -5.42 24.08
CA GLY A 129 -22.35 -6.82 23.89
C GLY A 129 -21.27 -7.02 22.82
N ALA A 130 -21.16 -6.12 21.84
CA ALA A 130 -20.10 -6.12 20.83
C ALA A 130 -18.73 -5.95 21.49
N ILE A 131 -18.56 -4.91 22.32
CA ILE A 131 -17.36 -4.67 23.13
C ILE A 131 -17.12 -5.83 24.11
N ALA A 132 -18.18 -6.36 24.72
CA ALA A 132 -18.07 -7.53 25.59
C ALA A 132 -17.42 -8.74 24.89
N SER A 133 -17.78 -8.97 23.63
CA SER A 133 -17.21 -10.07 22.85
C SER A 133 -15.74 -9.85 22.46
N LEU A 134 -15.32 -8.61 22.23
CA LEU A 134 -13.94 -8.28 21.84
C LEU A 134 -12.96 -8.50 23.00
N PHE A 135 -13.34 -8.10 24.21
CA PHE A 135 -12.50 -8.17 25.40
C PHE A 135 -12.80 -9.38 26.31
N LYS A 136 -13.69 -10.28 25.87
CA LYS A 136 -14.16 -11.45 26.65
C LYS A 136 -14.67 -11.04 28.04
N LEU A 137 -15.46 -9.97 28.09
CA LEU A 137 -15.95 -9.40 29.35
C LEU A 137 -16.93 -10.33 30.06
N THR A 138 -16.83 -10.37 31.39
CA THR A 138 -17.85 -11.04 32.22
C THR A 138 -19.15 -10.21 32.26
N PRO A 139 -20.30 -10.81 32.63
CA PRO A 139 -21.52 -10.03 32.83
C PRO A 139 -21.36 -8.88 33.82
N SER A 140 -20.57 -9.06 34.89
CA SER A 140 -20.26 -7.99 35.85
C SER A 140 -19.42 -6.86 35.25
N ASP A 141 -18.46 -7.18 34.39
CA ASP A 141 -17.66 -6.16 33.69
C ASP A 141 -18.53 -5.33 32.74
N LEU A 142 -19.48 -6.00 32.06
CA LEU A 142 -20.43 -5.34 31.17
C LEU A 142 -21.40 -4.42 31.94
N ASP A 143 -21.86 -4.85 33.11
CA ASP A 143 -22.70 -4.02 33.97
C ASP A 143 -21.94 -2.81 34.52
N ALA A 144 -20.67 -2.98 34.91
CA ALA A 144 -19.80 -1.88 35.31
C ALA A 144 -19.63 -0.84 34.18
N LEU A 145 -19.31 -1.30 32.95
CA LEU A 145 -19.21 -0.40 31.79
C LEU A 145 -20.52 0.33 31.49
N LYS A 146 -21.68 -0.34 31.58
CA LYS A 146 -23.00 0.28 31.36
C LYS A 146 -23.32 1.34 32.42
N ASN A 147 -22.83 1.15 33.64
CA ASN A 147 -22.97 2.13 34.73
C ASN A 147 -21.96 3.28 34.62
N GLY A 148 -21.07 3.25 33.62
CA GLY A 148 -20.06 4.28 33.37
C GLY A 148 -18.77 4.09 34.15
N ASP A 149 -18.58 2.93 34.81
CA ASP A 149 -17.34 2.58 35.51
C ASP A 149 -16.25 2.17 34.52
N ALA A 150 -14.99 2.41 34.89
CA ALA A 150 -13.83 1.96 34.13
C ALA A 150 -13.38 0.57 34.60
N ILE A 151 -13.08 -0.33 33.65
CA ILE A 151 -12.60 -1.69 33.92
C ILE A 151 -11.22 -1.93 33.28
N ARG A 152 -10.49 -2.93 33.76
CA ARG A 152 -9.21 -3.35 33.17
C ARG A 152 -9.39 -4.59 32.32
N VAL A 153 -8.94 -4.52 31.08
CA VAL A 153 -9.14 -5.56 30.06
C VAL A 153 -7.84 -5.84 29.30
N ARG A 154 -7.79 -6.97 28.60
CA ARG A 154 -6.70 -7.34 27.69
C ARG A 154 -7.31 -7.78 26.37
N PHE A 155 -6.66 -7.43 25.26
CA PHE A 155 -7.09 -7.87 23.92
C PHE A 155 -6.79 -9.36 23.71
N ALA A 156 -5.62 -9.79 24.15
CA ALA A 156 -5.15 -11.17 24.06
C ALA A 156 -4.30 -11.57 25.27
N GLU A 157 -4.08 -12.87 25.43
CA GLU A 157 -3.07 -13.36 26.36
C GLU A 157 -1.69 -12.79 26.00
N GLY A 158 -0.95 -12.27 26.98
CA GLY A 158 0.32 -11.58 26.76
C GLY A 158 0.23 -10.11 26.28
N SER A 159 -0.96 -9.62 25.89
CA SER A 159 -1.15 -8.20 25.53
C SER A 159 -1.11 -7.28 26.76
N PRO A 160 -0.70 -6.00 26.60
CA PRO A 160 -0.76 -5.02 27.68
C PRO A 160 -2.18 -4.85 28.20
N THR A 161 -2.30 -4.57 29.49
CA THR A 161 -3.60 -4.30 30.12
C THR A 161 -4.01 -2.87 29.77
N VAL A 162 -5.25 -2.71 29.31
CA VAL A 162 -5.84 -1.40 29.02
C VAL A 162 -7.03 -1.15 29.93
N VAL A 163 -7.25 0.10 30.27
CA VAL A 163 -8.43 0.59 30.97
C VAL A 163 -9.47 0.95 29.91
N LEU A 164 -10.69 0.46 30.08
CA LEU A 164 -11.81 0.63 29.18
C LEU A 164 -12.98 1.27 29.94
N ALA A 165 -13.61 2.29 29.37
CA ALA A 165 -14.83 2.90 29.88
C ALA A 165 -15.83 3.17 28.74
N MET A 166 -17.11 3.26 29.09
CA MET A 166 -18.19 3.62 28.15
C MET A 166 -19.06 4.72 28.75
N ARG A 167 -19.38 5.74 27.96
CA ARG A 167 -20.26 6.85 28.37
C ARG A 167 -20.81 7.59 27.16
N ASP A 168 -22.07 8.02 27.21
CA ASP A 168 -22.72 8.85 26.19
C ASP A 168 -22.59 8.33 24.74
N GLY A 169 -22.60 6.99 24.57
CA GLY A 169 -22.43 6.34 23.27
C GLY A 169 -20.99 6.30 22.75
N LEU A 170 -20.01 6.59 23.60
CA LEU A 170 -18.58 6.49 23.30
C LEU A 170 -17.95 5.34 24.10
N TRP A 171 -16.95 4.71 23.51
CA TRP A 171 -15.99 3.87 24.21
C TRP A 171 -14.64 4.57 24.25
N MET A 172 -13.94 4.41 25.37
CA MET A 172 -12.64 5.03 25.62
C MET A 172 -11.68 3.97 26.14
N ALA A 173 -10.50 3.88 25.57
CA ALA A 173 -9.48 2.92 25.99
C ALA A 173 -8.09 3.54 26.07
N SER A 174 -7.33 3.21 27.13
CA SER A 174 -5.93 3.63 27.28
C SER A 174 -5.14 2.67 28.17
N SER A 175 -3.82 2.62 28.02
CA SER A 175 -2.92 2.05 29.04
C SER A 175 -2.97 2.84 30.36
N SER A 176 -3.37 4.11 30.31
CA SER A 176 -3.43 5.01 31.46
C SER A 176 -4.85 5.17 31.99
N ALA A 177 -5.06 4.80 33.27
CA ALA A 177 -6.33 5.05 33.96
C ALA A 177 -6.63 6.56 34.10
N GLU A 178 -5.58 7.37 34.23
CA GLU A 178 -5.68 8.83 34.35
C GLU A 178 -6.29 9.44 33.08
N LEU A 179 -5.87 8.98 31.89
CA LEU A 179 -6.40 9.50 30.63
C LEU A 179 -7.86 9.11 30.39
N VAL A 180 -8.27 7.91 30.80
CA VAL A 180 -9.68 7.48 30.69
C VAL A 180 -10.55 8.32 31.61
N GLU A 181 -10.10 8.63 32.83
CA GLU A 181 -10.86 9.47 33.74
C GLU A 181 -10.89 10.94 33.28
N GLU A 182 -9.78 11.49 32.76
CA GLU A 182 -9.78 12.85 32.20
C GLU A 182 -10.73 12.97 31.00
N ALA A 183 -10.80 11.96 30.13
CA ALA A 183 -11.77 11.91 29.04
C ALA A 183 -13.22 11.88 29.55
N ARG A 184 -13.48 11.14 30.63
CA ARG A 184 -14.78 11.08 31.30
C ARG A 184 -15.16 12.43 31.92
N ILE A 185 -14.22 13.11 32.57
CA ILE A 185 -14.41 14.45 33.14
C ILE A 185 -14.65 15.47 32.02
N GLN A 186 -13.94 15.35 30.91
CA GLN A 186 -14.09 16.22 29.74
C GLN A 186 -15.52 16.16 29.17
N LEU A 187 -16.11 14.97 29.11
CA LEU A 187 -17.54 14.79 28.75
C LEU A 187 -18.49 15.50 29.71
N GLU A 188 -18.18 15.52 31.01
CA GLU A 188 -18.99 16.21 32.03
C GLU A 188 -18.86 17.74 31.98
N ARG A 189 -17.65 18.25 31.71
CA ARG A 189 -17.36 19.70 31.65
C ARG A 189 -18.14 20.40 30.54
N GLY A 190 -18.39 19.72 29.43
CA GLY A 190 -19.23 20.22 28.33
C GLY A 190 -18.61 21.31 27.44
N THR A 191 -17.33 21.65 27.63
CA THR A 191 -16.55 22.53 26.74
C THR A 191 -15.54 21.71 25.93
N PRO A 192 -15.94 21.14 24.77
CA PRO A 192 -15.08 20.25 23.98
C PRO A 192 -13.89 21.01 23.39
N LEU A 193 -12.81 20.29 23.03
CA LEU A 193 -11.68 20.85 22.28
C LEU A 193 -12.12 21.53 20.98
N ALA A 194 -13.22 21.06 20.38
CA ALA A 194 -13.86 21.69 19.22
C ALA A 194 -14.30 23.15 19.45
N ALA A 195 -14.39 23.62 20.70
CA ALA A 195 -14.69 25.01 21.04
C ALA A 195 -13.45 25.92 20.96
N ASP A 196 -12.22 25.37 20.91
CA ASP A 196 -11.01 26.13 20.64
C ASP A 196 -11.05 26.64 19.17
N PRO A 197 -11.06 27.96 18.92
CA PRO A 197 -11.15 28.51 17.58
C PRO A 197 -10.00 28.13 16.65
N GLU A 198 -8.78 27.98 17.19
CA GLU A 198 -7.60 27.62 16.40
C GLU A 198 -7.64 26.17 16.01
N PHE A 199 -8.00 25.31 16.98
CA PHE A 199 -8.25 23.90 16.72
C PHE A 199 -9.37 23.71 15.68
N ALA A 200 -10.51 24.37 15.86
CA ALA A 200 -11.64 24.29 14.94
C ALA A 200 -11.26 24.74 13.52
N LYS A 201 -10.47 25.82 13.42
CA LYS A 201 -9.93 26.29 12.14
C LYS A 201 -8.99 25.25 11.52
N ALA A 202 -8.02 24.72 12.26
CA ALA A 202 -7.09 23.71 11.75
C ALA A 202 -7.83 22.45 11.30
N ARG A 203 -8.76 21.94 12.12
CA ARG A 203 -9.61 20.79 11.79
C ARG A 203 -10.44 21.05 10.54
N SER A 204 -10.94 22.26 10.31
CA SER A 204 -11.69 22.58 9.09
C SER A 204 -10.88 22.51 7.79
N THR A 205 -9.55 22.44 7.88
CA THR A 205 -8.66 22.36 6.71
C THR A 205 -8.34 20.93 6.26
N THR A 206 -8.76 19.91 7.02
CA THR A 206 -8.54 18.50 6.66
C THR A 206 -9.34 18.12 5.41
N GLY A 207 -8.70 17.44 4.47
CA GLY A 207 -9.32 17.03 3.21
C GLY A 207 -10.23 15.80 3.32
N GLY A 208 -11.03 15.52 2.29
CA GLY A 208 -11.74 14.24 2.15
C GLY A 208 -10.91 13.21 1.37
N GLY A 209 -11.14 11.92 1.61
CA GLY A 209 -10.56 10.83 0.80
C GLY A 209 -9.08 10.51 1.10
N THR A 210 -8.59 10.89 2.27
CA THR A 210 -7.25 10.56 2.79
C THR A 210 -7.32 9.30 3.65
N ASP A 211 -6.16 8.76 4.05
CA ASP A 211 -6.10 7.57 4.93
C ASP A 211 -6.36 7.93 6.40
N GLY A 212 -6.19 9.21 6.76
CA GLY A 212 -6.52 9.79 8.06
C GLY A 212 -6.10 11.25 8.16
N HIS A 213 -6.23 11.82 9.35
CA HIS A 213 -5.79 13.17 9.69
C HIS A 213 -4.94 13.16 10.96
N VAL A 214 -3.93 14.02 11.01
CA VAL A 214 -3.05 14.21 12.18
C VAL A 214 -3.09 15.68 12.56
N LEU A 215 -3.61 15.98 13.75
CA LEU A 215 -3.63 17.31 14.31
C LEU A 215 -2.57 17.41 15.39
N VAL A 216 -1.63 18.35 15.26
CA VAL A 216 -0.49 18.50 16.16
C VAL A 216 -0.51 19.90 16.76
N HIS A 217 -0.56 19.99 18.08
CA HIS A 217 -0.30 21.24 18.78
C HIS A 217 1.19 21.33 19.10
N ALA A 218 1.93 22.19 18.40
CA ALA A 218 3.39 22.12 18.37
C ALA A 218 4.06 22.33 19.75
N ALA A 219 3.61 23.31 20.54
CA ALA A 219 4.14 23.53 21.89
C ALA A 219 3.90 22.34 22.86
N ARG A 220 2.72 21.72 22.80
CA ARG A 220 2.38 20.54 23.62
C ARG A 220 3.13 19.29 23.14
N ALA A 221 3.26 19.12 21.83
CA ALA A 221 4.01 18.03 21.21
C ALA A 221 5.50 18.09 21.57
N LYS A 222 6.10 19.29 21.62
CA LYS A 222 7.46 19.49 22.17
C LYS A 222 7.56 18.96 23.61
N GLY A 223 6.52 19.14 24.42
CA GLY A 223 6.44 18.59 25.78
C GLY A 223 6.48 17.06 25.87
N LEU A 224 6.03 16.33 24.85
CA LEU A 224 6.09 14.86 24.78
C LEU A 224 7.53 14.35 24.62
N LEU A 225 8.43 15.18 24.09
CA LEU A 225 9.82 14.81 23.81
C LEU A 225 10.71 14.82 25.08
N ASN A 226 10.21 15.29 26.22
CA ASN A 226 10.95 15.36 27.49
C ASN A 226 11.48 14.01 27.99
N GLY A 227 10.80 12.91 27.64
CA GLY A 227 11.27 11.55 27.96
C GLY A 227 12.49 11.11 27.15
N TRP A 228 12.72 11.75 26.00
CA TRP A 228 13.76 11.38 25.04
C TRP A 228 14.96 12.33 25.09
N TRP A 229 14.72 13.64 25.14
CA TRP A 229 15.75 14.68 25.11
C TRP A 229 15.82 15.48 26.41
N THR A 230 16.97 16.13 26.65
CA THR A 230 17.13 17.05 27.78
C THR A 230 16.35 18.35 27.55
N PRO A 231 15.95 19.06 28.62
CA PRO A 231 15.27 20.35 28.50
C PRO A 231 16.07 21.36 27.67
N GLU A 232 17.40 21.42 27.84
CA GLU A 232 18.27 22.35 27.11
C GLU A 232 18.20 22.09 25.60
N ARG A 233 18.13 20.81 25.20
CA ARG A 233 17.97 20.44 23.78
C ARG A 233 16.59 20.80 23.24
N LEU A 234 15.55 20.65 24.06
CA LEU A 234 14.19 21.01 23.68
C LEU A 234 13.99 22.52 23.62
N ASP A 235 14.60 23.30 24.51
CA ASP A 235 14.49 24.76 24.50
C ASP A 235 15.04 25.37 23.21
N ARG A 236 16.01 24.72 22.57
CA ARG A 236 16.51 25.06 21.23
C ARG A 236 15.55 24.75 20.07
N LEU A 237 14.45 24.04 20.31
CA LEU A 237 13.34 23.91 19.37
C LEU A 237 12.44 25.14 19.52
N ASP A 238 12.64 26.14 18.67
CA ASP A 238 11.77 27.31 18.52
C ASP A 238 10.54 26.92 17.69
N VAL A 239 9.49 26.43 18.37
CA VAL A 239 8.26 25.96 17.74
C VAL A 239 7.11 26.94 18.00
N PRO A 240 6.31 27.28 16.97
CA PRO A 240 5.18 28.18 17.15
C PRO A 240 4.11 27.55 18.06
N ASP A 241 3.36 28.40 18.74
CA ASP A 241 2.16 27.97 19.44
C ASP A 241 0.98 27.89 18.46
N GLY A 242 0.15 26.85 18.60
CA GLY A 242 -0.99 26.59 17.73
C GLY A 242 -1.01 25.18 17.11
N TRP A 243 -1.94 24.98 16.18
CA TRP A 243 -2.32 23.70 15.61
C TRP A 243 -1.88 23.55 14.16
N THR A 244 -1.28 22.41 13.83
CA THR A 244 -1.07 21.98 12.45
C THR A 244 -1.98 20.81 12.15
N ALA A 245 -2.83 20.94 11.13
CA ALA A 245 -3.66 19.84 10.65
C ALA A 245 -3.04 19.26 9.38
N LEU A 246 -2.79 17.95 9.37
CA LEU A 246 -2.10 17.23 8.31
C LEU A 246 -2.96 16.08 7.81
N ASP A 247 -3.14 15.99 6.50
CA ASP A 247 -3.74 14.84 5.85
C ASP A 247 -2.71 13.72 5.69
N LEU A 248 -3.06 12.53 6.20
CA LEU A 248 -2.24 11.32 6.09
C LEU A 248 -2.54 10.57 4.80
N ARG A 249 -1.49 10.27 4.04
CA ARG A 249 -1.53 9.39 2.88
C ARG A 249 -0.47 8.30 2.99
N ILE A 250 -0.91 7.05 2.86
CA ILE A 250 -0.07 5.87 2.90
C ILE A 250 0.14 5.37 1.48
N GLN A 251 1.40 5.35 1.06
CA GLN A 251 1.86 4.70 -0.16
C GLN A 251 2.61 3.41 0.20
N PRO A 252 2.84 2.51 -0.77
CA PRO A 252 3.54 1.27 -0.49
C PRO A 252 4.92 1.47 0.17
N ASP A 253 5.66 2.49 -0.25
CA ASP A 253 7.02 2.78 0.22
C ASP A 253 7.14 4.13 0.94
N ALA A 254 6.03 4.81 1.25
CA ALA A 254 6.08 6.12 1.90
C ALA A 254 4.85 6.42 2.78
N ILE A 255 5.07 7.22 3.82
CA ILE A 255 4.04 7.92 4.57
C ILE A 255 4.19 9.41 4.30
N LEU A 256 3.12 10.03 3.82
CA LEU A 256 3.07 11.45 3.48
C LEU A 256 2.05 12.15 4.37
N LEU A 257 2.42 13.31 4.90
CA LEU A 257 1.57 14.21 5.66
C LEU A 257 1.60 15.58 4.98
N SER A 258 0.44 16.16 4.70
CA SER A 258 0.35 17.46 4.04
C SER A 258 -0.78 18.29 4.62
N GLY A 259 -0.57 19.57 4.90
CA GLY A 259 -1.65 20.41 5.40
C GLY A 259 -1.22 21.79 5.84
N LEU A 260 -1.94 22.39 6.79
CA LEU A 260 -1.82 23.80 7.15
C LEU A 260 -1.49 24.00 8.63
N MET A 261 -0.59 24.94 8.90
CA MET A 261 -0.23 25.39 10.23
C MET A 261 -1.01 26.66 10.61
N ILE A 262 -1.79 26.58 11.67
CA ILE A 262 -2.57 27.66 12.26
C ILE A 262 -1.92 28.07 13.58
N THR A 263 -1.32 29.25 13.63
CA THR A 263 -0.60 29.73 14.81
C THR A 263 -1.36 30.81 15.57
N ASN A 264 -1.13 30.89 16.88
CA ASN A 264 -1.59 32.00 17.72
C ASN A 264 -0.56 33.14 17.69
N GLY A 265 -0.97 34.31 17.24
CA GLY A 265 -0.12 35.50 17.23
C GLY A 265 1.07 35.43 16.26
N THR A 266 2.03 36.32 16.47
CA THR A 266 3.22 36.46 15.62
C THR A 266 4.38 35.64 16.18
N HIS A 267 4.78 34.59 15.47
CA HIS A 267 5.97 33.80 15.77
C HIS A 267 7.03 33.98 14.67
N ARG A 268 8.32 33.88 15.01
CA ARG A 268 9.45 34.09 14.08
C ARG A 268 9.38 33.15 12.88
N LEU A 269 9.21 31.84 13.12
CA LEU A 269 9.18 30.82 12.06
C LEU A 269 8.13 31.09 10.96
N PRO A 270 6.81 31.16 11.23
CA PRO A 270 5.82 31.46 10.20
C PRO A 270 6.05 32.80 9.49
N SER A 271 6.48 33.82 10.25
CA SER A 271 6.74 35.15 9.70
C SER A 271 7.90 35.13 8.70
N ALA A 272 8.98 34.39 8.99
CA ALA A 272 10.12 34.23 8.10
C ALA A 272 9.73 33.48 6.82
N ILE A 273 8.97 32.39 6.96
CA ILE A 273 8.45 31.62 5.82
C ILE A 273 7.64 32.50 4.88
N ILE A 274 6.70 33.28 5.42
CA ILE A 274 5.83 34.16 4.64
C ILE A 274 6.61 35.30 3.98
N ALA A 275 7.55 35.92 4.70
CA ALA A 275 8.35 37.04 4.20
C ALA A 275 9.25 36.64 3.02
N GLN A 276 9.93 35.49 3.13
CA GLN A 276 10.88 35.05 2.10
C GLN A 276 10.20 34.42 0.87
N GLY A 277 8.99 33.87 1.04
CA GLY A 277 8.28 33.18 -0.04
C GLY A 277 8.94 31.85 -0.42
N ASN A 278 8.44 31.23 -1.49
CA ASN A 278 8.93 29.93 -1.96
C ASN A 278 10.01 30.11 -3.03
N GLY A 279 11.01 29.22 -3.03
CA GLY A 279 12.03 29.16 -4.08
C GLY A 279 12.72 27.79 -4.11
N PRO A 280 13.61 27.56 -5.09
CA PRO A 280 14.37 26.31 -5.18
C PRO A 280 15.25 26.13 -3.93
N TRP A 281 15.35 24.89 -3.46
CA TRP A 281 16.16 24.55 -2.26
C TRP A 281 17.27 23.54 -2.54
N ASN A 282 17.30 22.94 -3.73
CA ASN A 282 18.17 21.81 -4.02
C ASN A 282 19.60 22.26 -4.35
N VAL A 283 20.47 22.14 -3.35
CA VAL A 283 21.91 22.42 -3.44
C VAL A 283 22.76 21.15 -3.53
N ALA A 284 22.16 19.99 -3.83
CA ALA A 284 22.85 18.69 -3.83
C ALA A 284 24.06 18.65 -4.77
N ARG A 285 24.04 19.43 -5.85
CA ARG A 285 25.09 19.44 -6.87
C ARG A 285 26.46 19.86 -6.34
N VAL A 286 26.49 20.66 -5.28
CA VAL A 286 27.74 21.15 -4.67
C VAL A 286 28.11 20.39 -3.40
N LEU A 287 27.34 19.37 -3.02
CA LEU A 287 27.52 18.63 -1.77
C LEU A 287 27.97 17.18 -2.03
N PRO A 288 28.86 16.62 -1.22
CA PRO A 288 29.31 15.24 -1.37
C PRO A 288 28.26 14.23 -0.89
N ASN A 289 28.33 12.99 -1.42
CA ASN A 289 27.41 11.89 -1.07
C ASN A 289 27.45 11.49 0.42
N SER A 290 28.47 11.92 1.16
CA SER A 290 28.57 11.71 2.61
C SER A 290 27.61 12.58 3.42
N VAL A 291 27.07 13.65 2.85
CA VAL A 291 26.04 14.47 3.50
C VAL A 291 24.82 13.60 3.80
N SER A 292 24.39 13.63 5.06
CA SER A 292 23.30 12.80 5.57
C SER A 292 22.17 13.62 6.19
N GLN A 293 22.31 14.93 6.27
CA GLN A 293 21.28 15.84 6.75
C GLN A 293 21.52 17.24 6.17
N TRP A 294 20.43 17.96 5.89
CA TRP A 294 20.50 19.40 5.65
C TRP A 294 19.24 20.16 6.08
N SER A 295 19.34 21.47 6.10
CA SER A 295 18.29 22.42 6.45
C SER A 295 18.47 23.67 5.59
N MET A 296 17.60 23.88 4.61
CA MET A 296 17.70 24.94 3.60
C MET A 296 16.50 25.88 3.69
N TRP A 297 16.78 27.18 3.69
CA TRP A 297 15.80 28.25 3.56
C TRP A 297 15.88 28.84 2.16
N ASN A 298 14.74 29.27 1.62
CA ASN A 298 14.76 30.23 0.53
C ASN A 298 14.98 31.63 1.12
N VAL A 299 15.95 32.36 0.58
CA VAL A 299 16.25 33.74 0.95
C VAL A 299 16.03 34.61 -0.28
N ARG A 300 15.00 35.45 -0.25
CA ARG A 300 14.73 36.46 -1.27
C ARG A 300 15.33 37.81 -0.91
N ASP A 301 15.31 38.15 0.38
CA ASP A 301 15.93 39.37 0.90
C ASP A 301 16.57 39.06 2.25
N ALA A 302 17.90 39.16 2.31
CA ALA A 302 18.68 38.90 3.51
C ALA A 302 18.40 39.93 4.63
N GLY A 303 18.07 41.18 4.28
CA GLY A 303 17.68 42.23 5.21
C GLY A 303 16.32 41.97 5.86
N ASP A 304 15.35 41.50 5.09
CA ASP A 304 14.05 41.06 5.63
C ASP A 304 14.23 39.88 6.60
N GLN A 305 15.13 38.94 6.27
CA GLN A 305 15.44 37.80 7.15
C GLN A 305 16.09 38.25 8.46
N LEU A 306 17.01 39.22 8.41
CA LEU A 306 17.63 39.84 9.60
C LEU A 306 16.59 40.59 10.45
N THR A 307 15.65 41.28 9.82
CA THR A 307 14.57 42.00 10.49
C THR A 307 13.66 41.05 11.26
N VAL A 308 13.24 39.94 10.63
CA VAL A 308 12.44 38.89 11.28
C VAL A 308 13.21 38.20 12.42
N ALA A 309 14.53 38.14 12.30
CA ALA A 309 15.43 37.60 13.32
C ALA A 309 15.79 38.60 14.45
N GLU A 310 15.25 39.82 14.41
CA GLU A 310 15.55 40.93 15.34
C GLU A 310 17.05 41.28 15.43
N VAL A 311 17.79 41.08 14.34
CA VAL A 311 19.23 41.35 14.27
C VAL A 311 19.47 42.77 13.75
N LYS A 312 20.19 43.57 14.52
CA LYS A 312 20.47 44.98 14.20
C LYS A 312 21.66 45.23 13.28
N ASP A 313 22.26 44.17 12.74
CA ASP A 313 23.49 44.25 11.93
C ASP A 313 23.14 44.10 10.44
N GLU A 314 22.78 45.22 9.82
CA GLU A 314 22.18 45.31 8.46
C GLU A 314 23.11 44.90 7.31
N ALA A 315 24.35 44.49 7.57
CA ALA A 315 25.42 44.40 6.54
C ALA A 315 26.03 43.02 6.30
N LEU A 316 25.50 41.94 6.89
CA LEU A 316 26.06 40.59 6.73
C LEU A 316 25.38 39.85 5.57
N PHE A 317 26.12 39.71 4.47
CA PHE A 317 25.77 38.92 3.28
C PHE A 317 24.60 39.46 2.42
N PRO A 318 24.63 40.74 1.97
CA PRO A 318 23.57 41.32 1.13
C PRO A 318 23.41 40.64 -0.24
N TRP A 319 24.40 39.85 -0.64
CA TRP A 319 24.43 39.11 -1.90
C TRP A 319 23.70 37.75 -1.83
N VAL A 320 23.25 37.31 -0.65
CA VAL A 320 22.58 36.00 -0.51
C VAL A 320 21.18 36.08 -1.10
N HIS A 321 20.95 35.28 -2.14
CA HIS A 321 19.65 35.15 -2.80
C HIS A 321 19.50 33.73 -3.35
N GLY A 322 18.41 33.06 -3.00
CA GLY A 322 18.16 31.64 -3.30
C GLY A 322 18.30 30.75 -2.06
N ALA A 323 18.74 29.50 -2.26
CA ALA A 323 18.88 28.54 -1.17
C ALA A 323 20.03 28.92 -0.23
N ALA A 324 19.74 29.04 1.07
CA ALA A 324 20.74 29.25 2.10
C ALA A 324 20.46 28.41 3.34
N GLY A 325 21.48 27.79 3.92
CA GLY A 325 21.29 26.89 5.05
C GLY A 325 22.50 26.06 5.41
N THR A 326 22.28 24.94 6.10
CA THR A 326 23.35 24.06 6.57
C THR A 326 23.19 22.63 6.08
N ALA A 327 24.31 21.98 5.80
CA ALA A 327 24.40 20.55 5.55
C ALA A 327 25.41 19.91 6.51
N SER A 328 25.21 18.64 6.85
CA SER A 328 26.07 17.89 7.76
C SER A 328 26.28 16.45 7.29
N ALA A 329 27.48 15.94 7.54
CA ALA A 329 27.84 14.54 7.38
C ALA A 329 28.32 14.02 8.73
N PHE A 330 27.65 12.98 9.25
CA PHE A 330 27.98 12.33 10.50
C PHE A 330 28.80 11.07 10.20
N ALA A 331 30.02 11.01 10.71
CA ALA A 331 30.89 9.85 10.55
C ALA A 331 30.67 8.82 11.68
N ALA A 332 31.05 7.57 11.41
CA ALA A 332 30.90 6.47 12.37
C ALA A 332 31.78 6.66 13.63
N ASP A 333 32.87 7.41 13.54
CA ASP A 333 33.73 7.76 14.66
C ASP A 333 33.18 8.92 15.53
N GLY A 334 31.99 9.44 15.19
CA GLY A 334 31.35 10.55 15.87
C GLY A 334 31.80 11.94 15.39
N SER A 335 32.75 12.02 14.45
CA SER A 335 33.11 13.29 13.83
C SER A 335 31.97 13.81 12.94
N ILE A 336 31.86 15.15 12.86
CA ILE A 336 30.81 15.83 12.10
C ILE A 336 31.48 16.82 11.18
N LYS A 337 31.26 16.68 9.86
CA LYS A 337 31.60 17.70 8.88
C LYS A 337 30.38 18.56 8.62
N ARG A 338 30.56 19.87 8.52
CA ARG A 338 29.47 20.84 8.35
C ARG A 338 29.76 21.75 7.18
N TRP A 339 28.70 22.10 6.46
CA TRP A 339 28.71 23.10 5.41
C TRP A 339 27.66 24.14 5.73
N LEU A 340 28.01 25.41 5.60
CA LEU A 340 27.05 26.45 5.27
C LEU A 340 27.03 26.59 3.77
N VAL A 341 25.82 26.65 3.23
CA VAL A 341 25.55 26.75 1.80
C VAL A 341 24.75 28.02 1.57
N MET A 342 25.15 28.83 0.60
CA MET A 342 24.45 30.05 0.22
C MET A 342 24.51 30.26 -1.28
N GLU A 343 23.35 30.44 -1.90
CA GLU A 343 23.27 30.86 -3.29
C GLU A 343 23.35 32.39 -3.43
N THR A 344 23.79 32.81 -4.61
CA THR A 344 23.84 34.21 -5.03
C THR A 344 23.50 34.34 -6.51
N GLU A 345 22.76 35.39 -6.85
CA GLU A 345 22.58 35.80 -8.25
C GLU A 345 23.76 36.62 -8.79
N ASP A 346 24.62 37.15 -7.90
CA ASP A 346 25.81 37.94 -8.22
C ASP A 346 27.07 37.32 -7.57
N PRO A 347 27.70 36.33 -8.24
CA PRO A 347 28.88 35.67 -7.72
C PRO A 347 30.10 36.59 -7.58
N ASP A 348 30.20 37.63 -8.42
CA ASP A 348 31.31 38.57 -8.40
C ASP A 348 31.20 39.49 -7.17
N ALA A 349 30.00 40.03 -6.89
CA ALA A 349 29.77 40.82 -5.67
C ALA A 349 29.97 40.01 -4.39
N ALA A 350 29.52 38.75 -4.38
CA ALA A 350 29.76 37.83 -3.27
C ALA A 350 31.27 37.59 -3.06
N MET A 351 32.01 37.33 -4.13
CA MET A 351 33.46 37.12 -4.10
C MET A 351 34.20 38.36 -3.58
N ASP A 352 33.81 39.56 -4.01
CA ASP A 352 34.43 40.82 -3.57
C ASP A 352 34.21 41.07 -2.07
N ASP A 353 32.98 40.94 -1.58
CA ASP A 353 32.65 41.06 -0.14
C ASP A 353 33.38 40.00 0.69
N LEU A 354 33.36 38.75 0.24
CA LEU A 354 34.03 37.65 0.92
C LEU A 354 35.55 37.84 1.00
N ASN A 355 36.19 38.28 -0.08
CA ASN A 355 37.62 38.56 -0.09
C ASN A 355 38.00 39.75 0.80
N ALA A 356 37.18 40.82 0.81
CA ALA A 356 37.42 42.00 1.64
C ALA A 356 37.48 41.67 3.14
N ARG A 357 36.71 40.66 3.57
CA ARG A 357 36.59 40.20 4.96
C ARG A 357 37.45 38.97 5.28
N SER A 358 38.32 38.55 4.34
CA SER A 358 39.12 37.34 4.47
C SER A 358 40.57 37.54 4.93
N GLY A 359 41.08 36.45 5.50
CA GLY A 359 42.45 36.04 5.82
C GLY A 359 43.52 36.39 4.80
N PRO A 360 44.79 36.60 5.19
CA PRO A 360 45.89 36.28 4.27
C PRO A 360 45.98 34.75 4.00
N ASP A 361 45.43 33.94 4.91
CA ASP A 361 45.38 32.48 4.80
C ASP A 361 44.55 32.06 3.59
N THR A 362 45.23 31.48 2.60
CA THR A 362 44.64 30.97 1.37
C THR A 362 45.22 29.60 1.03
N LEU A 363 44.40 28.76 0.42
CA LEU A 363 44.78 27.46 -0.11
C LEU A 363 44.33 27.37 -1.58
N SER A 364 44.98 26.50 -2.35
CA SER A 364 44.54 26.17 -3.70
C SER A 364 44.40 24.66 -3.80
N TYR A 365 43.25 24.22 -4.31
CA TYR A 365 42.93 22.82 -4.50
C TYR A 365 42.25 22.62 -5.86
N ARG A 366 42.82 21.75 -6.71
CA ARG A 366 42.36 21.53 -8.10
C ARG A 366 42.09 22.83 -8.88
N GLY A 367 42.94 23.84 -8.70
CA GLY A 367 42.81 25.14 -9.36
C GLY A 367 41.77 26.08 -8.74
N THR A 368 41.07 25.66 -7.68
CA THR A 368 40.09 26.47 -6.95
C THR A 368 40.74 27.06 -5.70
N ARG A 369 40.57 28.37 -5.49
CA ARG A 369 41.08 29.06 -4.29
C ARG A 369 40.11 28.91 -3.13
N LEU A 370 40.63 28.57 -1.96
CA LEU A 370 39.93 28.65 -0.68
C LEU A 370 40.55 29.78 0.14
N SER A 371 39.72 30.55 0.81
CA SER A 371 40.15 31.65 1.67
C SER A 371 39.58 31.46 3.07
N ARG A 372 40.32 31.88 4.11
CA ARG A 372 39.85 31.81 5.48
C ARG A 372 39.12 33.08 5.87
N TRP A 373 37.93 32.97 6.44
CA TRP A 373 37.18 34.11 6.94
C TRP A 373 37.75 34.61 8.29
N LYS A 374 37.81 35.93 8.51
CA LYS A 374 38.43 36.54 9.72
C LYS A 374 37.45 36.98 10.79
N GLU A 375 36.25 37.40 10.40
CA GLU A 375 35.27 37.99 11.33
C GLU A 375 34.47 36.87 12.02
N PRO A 376 34.01 37.04 13.28
CA PRO A 376 33.09 36.08 13.86
C PRO A 376 31.84 35.97 12.97
N VAL A 377 31.48 34.76 12.56
CA VAL A 377 30.32 34.59 11.69
C VAL A 377 29.06 34.44 12.51
N PHE A 378 28.19 35.45 12.45
CA PHE A 378 26.94 35.51 13.20
C PHE A 378 25.78 34.75 12.50
N TRP A 379 26.04 33.66 11.77
CA TRP A 379 25.02 32.86 11.06
C TRP A 379 23.94 32.28 11.97
N GLN A 380 24.29 32.01 13.24
CA GLN A 380 23.33 31.57 14.27
C GLN A 380 22.22 32.61 14.48
N THR A 381 22.52 33.88 14.26
CA THR A 381 21.57 34.97 14.44
C THR A 381 20.54 34.99 13.30
N LEU A 382 21.00 34.75 12.06
CA LEU A 382 20.14 34.75 10.86
C LEU A 382 19.26 33.49 10.77
N MET A 383 19.83 32.32 11.07
CA MET A 383 19.19 31.02 10.79
C MET A 383 18.87 30.20 12.07
N GLY A 384 19.09 30.78 13.25
CA GLY A 384 18.87 30.15 14.56
C GLY A 384 20.09 29.38 15.10
N GLU A 385 20.08 29.02 16.39
CA GLU A 385 21.20 28.34 17.07
C GLU A 385 21.61 27.00 16.42
N ARG A 386 20.72 26.39 15.62
CA ARG A 386 20.97 25.16 14.86
C ARG A 386 21.95 25.33 13.70
N CYS A 387 22.24 26.58 13.31
CA CYS A 387 23.11 26.93 12.19
C CYS A 387 24.47 27.45 12.64
N ALA A 388 24.94 27.01 13.81
CA ALA A 388 26.25 27.33 14.35
C ALA A 388 27.39 26.84 13.45
N LEU A 389 27.95 27.75 12.65
CA LEU A 389 29.33 27.65 12.20
C LEU A 389 30.27 28.26 13.25
N PRO A 390 31.50 27.74 13.36
CA PRO A 390 32.51 28.28 14.27
C PRO A 390 33.15 29.59 13.75
N GLU A 391 33.99 30.21 14.60
CA GLU A 391 34.41 31.62 14.51
C GLU A 391 35.19 32.03 13.25
N GLN A 392 35.83 31.11 12.50
CA GLN A 392 36.68 31.43 11.32
C GLN A 392 36.68 30.31 10.26
N PRO A 393 35.59 30.10 9.50
CA PRO A 393 35.51 29.04 8.50
C PRO A 393 36.37 29.34 7.26
N TRP A 394 36.75 28.29 6.55
CA TRP A 394 37.18 28.38 5.16
C TRP A 394 35.96 28.57 4.26
N TRP A 395 36.14 29.23 3.12
CA TRP A 395 35.09 29.34 2.12
C TRP A 395 35.62 29.15 0.69
N VAL A 396 34.70 28.77 -0.19
CA VAL A 396 34.90 28.60 -1.63
C VAL A 396 33.60 28.98 -2.37
N LEU A 397 33.73 29.49 -3.59
CA LEU A 397 32.61 29.71 -4.51
C LEU A 397 32.64 28.65 -5.61
N LEU A 398 31.56 27.87 -5.75
CA LEU A 398 31.36 26.89 -6.81
C LEU A 398 30.16 27.29 -7.66
N GLY A 399 30.40 27.82 -8.85
CA GLY A 399 29.35 28.40 -9.69
C GLY A 399 28.68 29.59 -9.01
N HIS A 400 27.43 29.41 -8.61
CA HIS A 400 26.60 30.42 -7.92
C HIS A 400 26.44 30.14 -6.42
N THR A 401 27.20 29.19 -5.87
CA THR A 401 27.03 28.74 -4.49
C THR A 401 28.30 28.94 -3.69
N VAL A 402 28.20 29.70 -2.60
CA VAL A 402 29.25 29.87 -1.61
C VAL A 402 29.10 28.75 -0.57
N LEU A 403 30.19 28.02 -0.36
CA LEU A 403 30.30 27.01 0.68
C LEU A 403 31.27 27.49 1.75
N MET A 404 30.89 27.35 3.02
CA MET A 404 31.79 27.59 4.16
C MET A 404 31.85 26.38 5.10
N SER A 405 33.04 26.08 5.63
CA SER A 405 33.27 24.96 6.56
C SER A 405 34.50 25.23 7.42
N ASP A 406 34.52 24.70 8.64
CA ASP A 406 35.69 24.68 9.51
C ASP A 406 36.70 23.58 9.15
N ASP A 407 36.21 22.50 8.53
CA ASP A 407 37.03 21.46 7.94
C ASP A 407 37.29 21.77 6.46
N VAL A 408 38.54 22.08 6.13
CA VAL A 408 38.97 22.27 4.73
C VAL A 408 38.70 21.02 3.88
N ASN A 409 38.77 19.81 4.47
CA ASN A 409 38.51 18.57 3.75
C ASN A 409 37.04 18.43 3.33
N ALA A 410 36.12 19.11 4.03
CA ALA A 410 34.72 19.16 3.64
C ALA A 410 34.55 19.98 2.35
N LEU A 411 35.28 21.10 2.22
CA LEU A 411 35.27 21.94 1.02
C LEU A 411 36.02 21.28 -0.14
N THR A 412 37.16 20.63 0.09
CA THR A 412 37.85 19.89 -0.98
C THR A 412 37.01 18.75 -1.52
N ALA A 413 36.29 18.02 -0.65
CA ALA A 413 35.34 17.00 -1.09
C ALA A 413 34.19 17.58 -1.94
N SER A 414 33.76 18.82 -1.65
CA SER A 414 32.75 19.52 -2.45
C SER A 414 33.30 19.94 -3.82
N ILE A 415 34.56 20.42 -3.86
CA ILE A 415 35.28 20.73 -5.11
C ILE A 415 35.45 19.47 -5.96
N ASP A 416 35.75 18.32 -5.35
CA ASP A 416 35.91 17.05 -6.06
C ASP A 416 34.62 16.62 -6.73
N VAL A 417 33.52 16.50 -5.96
CA VAL A 417 32.25 16.04 -6.53
C VAL A 417 31.67 16.99 -7.57
N TRP A 418 31.88 18.31 -7.40
CA TRP A 418 31.49 19.32 -8.39
C TRP A 418 32.22 19.15 -9.72
N ASN A 419 33.54 18.92 -9.67
CA ASN A 419 34.36 18.76 -10.87
C ASN A 419 34.17 17.38 -11.53
N ASP A 420 33.93 16.35 -10.72
CA ASP A 420 33.86 14.96 -11.18
C ASP A 420 32.43 14.53 -11.57
N GLY A 421 31.41 15.34 -11.26
CA GLY A 421 30.00 15.02 -11.56
C GLY A 421 29.46 13.84 -10.75
N SER A 422 29.85 13.75 -9.48
CA SER A 422 29.53 12.64 -8.56
C SER A 422 29.00 13.14 -7.21
N SER A 423 28.26 14.23 -7.25
CA SER A 423 27.68 14.90 -6.09
C SER A 423 26.46 14.16 -5.55
N LEU A 424 25.93 14.66 -4.44
CA LEU A 424 24.72 14.14 -3.82
C LEU A 424 23.53 14.17 -4.80
N ALA A 425 23.57 15.04 -5.82
CA ALA A 425 22.55 15.04 -6.87
C ALA A 425 22.56 13.74 -7.69
N GLU A 426 23.73 13.12 -7.91
CA GLU A 426 23.87 11.90 -8.70
C GLU A 426 23.69 10.61 -7.87
N ASP A 427 23.59 10.71 -6.54
CA ASP A 427 23.28 9.56 -5.69
C ASP A 427 21.85 9.04 -5.96
N LYS A 428 21.73 7.80 -6.46
CA LYS A 428 20.44 7.22 -6.89
C LYS A 428 19.37 7.30 -5.81
N ARG A 429 19.70 6.93 -4.57
CA ARG A 429 18.77 6.92 -3.43
C ARG A 429 18.28 8.34 -3.12
N THR A 430 19.19 9.31 -3.15
CA THR A 430 18.85 10.70 -2.85
C THR A 430 18.11 11.37 -4.02
N MET A 431 18.47 11.07 -5.26
CA MET A 431 17.77 11.55 -6.46
C MET A 431 16.32 11.08 -6.50
N GLU A 432 16.07 9.77 -6.31
CA GLU A 432 14.71 9.21 -6.22
C GLU A 432 13.88 9.88 -5.12
N TRP A 433 14.53 10.27 -4.03
CA TRP A 433 13.90 11.04 -2.96
C TRP A 433 13.57 12.48 -3.38
N PHE A 434 14.53 13.21 -3.99
CA PHE A 434 14.34 14.61 -4.41
C PHE A 434 13.20 14.77 -5.42
N GLN A 435 13.01 13.80 -6.32
CA GLN A 435 11.95 13.82 -7.33
C GLN A 435 10.52 13.71 -6.72
N ARG A 436 10.40 13.26 -5.47
CA ARG A 436 9.11 13.10 -4.78
C ARG A 436 8.71 14.31 -3.94
N GLN A 437 9.61 15.28 -3.77
CA GLN A 437 9.37 16.48 -2.95
C GLN A 437 8.98 17.66 -3.83
N ALA A 438 8.38 18.69 -3.22
CA ALA A 438 8.14 19.95 -3.94
C ALA A 438 9.47 20.58 -4.33
N SER A 439 9.62 21.04 -5.58
CA SER A 439 10.85 21.66 -6.08
C SER A 439 11.08 23.06 -5.53
N GLU A 440 10.02 23.75 -5.09
CA GLU A 440 10.08 25.10 -4.55
C GLU A 440 9.37 25.19 -3.19
N THR A 441 10.08 25.66 -2.18
CA THR A 441 9.58 25.82 -0.80
C THR A 441 10.26 26.99 -0.11
N SER A 442 9.71 27.46 1.00
CA SER A 442 10.38 28.47 1.84
C SER A 442 11.43 27.84 2.76
N TYR A 443 11.20 26.61 3.20
CA TYR A 443 12.12 25.86 4.04
C TYR A 443 12.02 24.37 3.76
N THR A 444 13.16 23.69 3.66
CA THR A 444 13.27 22.24 3.52
C THR A 444 14.29 21.69 4.51
N TRP A 445 13.87 20.75 5.34
CA TRP A 445 14.72 19.93 6.18
C TRP A 445 14.68 18.49 5.70
N TRP A 446 15.85 17.87 5.54
CA TRP A 446 15.98 16.47 5.19
C TRP A 446 17.01 15.80 6.08
N VAL A 447 16.75 14.54 6.43
CA VAL A 447 17.68 13.70 7.17
C VAL A 447 17.58 12.25 6.70
N ASP A 448 18.74 11.59 6.62
CA ASP A 448 18.86 10.14 6.48
C ASP A 448 18.97 9.51 7.88
N PRO A 449 17.93 8.80 8.38
CA PRO A 449 17.90 8.32 9.77
C PRO A 449 19.05 7.39 10.15
N ILE A 450 19.54 6.58 9.20
CA ILE A 450 20.64 5.64 9.45
C ILE A 450 22.00 6.32 9.38
N ARG A 451 22.21 7.27 8.45
CA ARG A 451 23.50 7.97 8.31
C ARG A 451 23.64 9.19 9.23
N ALA A 452 22.55 9.69 9.80
CA ALA A 452 22.55 10.87 10.67
C ALA A 452 22.10 10.55 12.12
N GLN A 453 22.41 9.35 12.63
CA GLN A 453 22.06 8.97 14.02
C GLN A 453 22.59 9.98 15.06
N GLY A 454 23.75 10.60 14.81
CA GLY A 454 24.30 11.65 15.67
C GLY A 454 23.39 12.89 15.79
N TRP A 455 22.60 13.20 14.75
CA TRP A 455 21.63 14.29 14.78
C TRP A 455 20.49 14.02 15.77
N PHE A 456 20.01 12.77 15.82
CA PHE A 456 18.95 12.35 16.72
C PHE A 456 19.46 12.22 18.15
N THR A 457 20.63 11.60 18.34
CA THR A 457 21.19 11.29 19.67
C THR A 457 21.77 12.51 20.39
N ASP A 458 21.98 13.64 19.70
CA ASP A 458 22.36 14.91 20.34
C ASP A 458 21.35 15.36 21.40
N GLY A 459 21.83 15.50 22.64
CA GLY A 459 21.02 15.86 23.80
C GLY A 459 19.98 14.82 24.21
N MET A 460 20.05 13.57 23.71
CA MET A 460 19.21 12.49 24.21
C MET A 460 19.61 12.10 25.64
N ARG A 461 18.63 11.63 26.42
CA ARG A 461 18.88 11.02 27.74
C ARG A 461 19.55 9.65 27.56
N PRO A 462 20.37 9.17 28.52
CA PRO A 462 21.14 7.92 28.36
C PRO A 462 20.29 6.68 28.01
N ASP A 463 19.13 6.51 28.66
CA ASP A 463 18.24 5.38 28.40
C ASP A 463 17.60 5.46 27.00
N ALA A 464 17.24 6.68 26.57
CA ALA A 464 16.65 6.95 25.26
C ALA A 464 17.69 6.77 24.14
N ASP A 465 18.93 7.22 24.33
CA ASP A 465 20.03 7.00 23.38
C ASP A 465 20.31 5.49 23.21
N SER A 466 20.40 4.75 24.32
CA SER A 466 20.58 3.30 24.29
C SER A 466 19.45 2.59 23.54
N ALA A 467 18.19 2.98 23.79
CA ALA A 467 17.03 2.46 23.10
C ALA A 467 16.99 2.83 21.61
N PHE A 468 17.44 4.04 21.24
CA PHE A 468 17.52 4.50 19.86
C PHE A 468 18.58 3.70 19.08
N ARG A 469 19.77 3.54 19.64
CA ARG A 469 20.88 2.79 18.99
C ARG A 469 20.57 1.31 18.83
N ALA A 470 19.87 0.70 19.79
CA ALA A 470 19.43 -0.69 19.69
C ALA A 470 18.53 -0.97 18.46
N ARG A 471 17.92 0.08 17.88
CA ARG A 471 17.04 0.01 16.71
C ARG A 471 17.74 0.40 15.40
N SER A 472 19.07 0.37 15.34
CA SER A 472 19.81 0.72 14.11
C SER A 472 19.39 -0.09 12.88
N SER A 473 19.02 -1.36 13.05
CA SER A 473 18.50 -2.21 11.96
C SER A 473 17.14 -1.74 11.45
N LEU A 474 16.30 -1.17 12.32
CA LEU A 474 15.04 -0.54 11.95
C LEU A 474 15.30 0.75 11.16
N TRP A 475 16.21 1.61 11.64
CA TRP A 475 16.56 2.87 10.96
C TRP A 475 17.15 2.65 9.57
N ALA A 476 17.87 1.55 9.36
CA ALA A 476 18.38 1.16 8.05
C ALA A 476 17.28 0.91 7.00
N LYS A 477 16.05 0.60 7.44
CA LYS A 477 14.88 0.42 6.57
C LYS A 477 14.16 1.75 6.22
N HIS A 478 14.66 2.89 6.69
CA HIS A 478 14.08 4.20 6.42
C HIS A 478 14.95 4.98 5.45
N GLY A 479 14.39 5.29 4.28
CA GLY A 479 15.05 5.91 3.14
C GLY A 479 15.40 7.38 3.36
N GLY A 480 14.55 8.10 4.09
CA GLY A 480 14.75 9.51 4.45
C GLY A 480 13.51 10.10 5.13
N LEU A 481 13.72 11.14 5.94
CA LEU A 481 12.67 11.96 6.56
C LEU A 481 12.78 13.40 6.05
N CYS A 482 11.67 13.95 5.57
CA CYS A 482 11.53 15.31 5.05
C CYS A 482 10.59 16.16 5.91
N MET A 483 10.87 17.45 6.03
CA MET A 483 9.86 18.45 6.33
C MET A 483 10.03 19.65 5.39
N GLN A 484 8.94 20.06 4.73
CA GLN A 484 8.87 21.22 3.85
C GLN A 484 7.85 22.22 4.38
N LEU A 485 8.22 23.50 4.43
CA LEU A 485 7.32 24.60 4.76
C LEU A 485 7.25 25.55 3.57
N SER A 486 6.02 25.92 3.19
CA SER A 486 5.80 26.82 2.06
C SER A 486 4.86 27.94 2.44
N ALA A 487 5.21 29.16 2.04
CA ALA A 487 4.31 30.30 2.12
C ALA A 487 3.09 30.08 1.21
N THR A 488 1.90 30.38 1.71
CA THR A 488 0.67 30.42 0.90
C THR A 488 0.22 31.86 0.68
N GLY A 489 -0.53 32.12 -0.39
CA GLY A 489 -1.09 33.46 -0.67
C GLY A 489 -2.08 33.99 0.38
N SER A 490 -2.47 33.15 1.35
CA SER A 490 -3.39 33.50 2.44
C SER A 490 -2.69 33.94 3.74
N GLY A 491 -1.36 33.96 3.78
CA GLY A 491 -0.59 34.23 5.01
C GLY A 491 -0.61 33.08 6.01
N ILE A 492 -0.92 31.86 5.55
CA ILE A 492 -0.85 30.61 6.32
C ILE A 492 0.34 29.79 5.79
N VAL A 493 0.98 28.98 6.63
CA VAL A 493 2.09 28.10 6.21
C VAL A 493 1.54 26.72 5.83
N HIS A 494 1.88 26.27 4.62
CA HIS A 494 1.69 24.88 4.23
C HIS A 494 2.83 24.01 4.75
N VAL A 495 2.51 22.84 5.28
CA VAL A 495 3.45 21.88 5.86
C VAL A 495 3.36 20.57 5.10
N GLY A 496 4.48 20.09 4.58
CA GLY A 496 4.65 18.75 4.03
C GLY A 496 5.66 17.96 4.84
N ILE A 497 5.35 16.72 5.21
CA ILE A 497 6.28 15.78 5.87
C ILE A 497 6.24 14.47 5.11
N ALA A 498 7.40 13.89 4.84
CA ALA A 498 7.51 12.62 4.14
C ALA A 498 8.48 11.68 4.85
N LEU A 499 8.05 10.45 5.12
CA LEU A 499 8.91 9.37 5.58
C LEU A 499 8.91 8.28 4.51
N LEU A 500 10.08 7.94 3.99
CA LEU A 500 10.22 6.92 2.94
C LEU A 500 10.84 5.66 3.50
N HIS A 501 10.45 4.52 2.95
CA HIS A 501 11.12 3.25 3.14
C HIS A 501 12.43 3.24 2.34
N ALA A 502 13.48 2.66 2.91
CA ALA A 502 14.70 2.40 2.17
C ALA A 502 14.45 1.14 1.34
N ASN A 503 14.23 1.31 0.04
CA ASN A 503 14.39 0.18 -0.87
C ASN A 503 15.86 -0.20 -0.75
N GLY A 504 16.17 -1.37 -0.17
CA GLY A 504 17.53 -1.91 -0.18
C GLY A 504 18.06 -1.88 -1.62
N GLU A 505 19.39 -1.87 -1.82
CA GLU A 505 19.99 -1.89 -3.17
C GLU A 505 19.15 -2.76 -4.09
N GLN A 506 18.33 -2.11 -4.92
CA GLN A 506 17.49 -2.87 -5.84
C GLN A 506 18.50 -3.62 -6.70
N PRO A 507 18.34 -4.95 -6.86
CA PRO A 507 19.21 -5.70 -7.76
C PRO A 507 19.30 -4.92 -9.06
N GLU A 508 20.50 -4.72 -9.60
CA GLU A 508 20.65 -4.12 -10.93
C GLU A 508 19.75 -4.90 -11.91
N GLY A 509 18.60 -4.31 -12.29
CA GLY A 509 17.53 -5.08 -12.92
C GLY A 509 16.17 -4.37 -12.96
N ASN A 510 15.17 -5.08 -13.47
CA ASN A 510 13.77 -4.62 -13.56
C ASN A 510 12.92 -5.13 -12.37
N ASP A 511 13.55 -5.72 -11.35
CA ASP A 511 12.89 -6.36 -10.21
C ASP A 511 12.17 -5.32 -9.33
N LEU A 512 10.87 -5.49 -9.14
CA LEU A 512 10.08 -4.70 -8.19
C LEU A 512 10.25 -5.24 -6.76
N TRP A 513 10.09 -6.55 -6.61
CA TRP A 513 10.32 -7.26 -5.35
C TRP A 513 10.57 -8.75 -5.61
N SER A 514 11.23 -9.40 -4.67
CA SER A 514 11.35 -10.87 -4.60
C SER A 514 10.92 -11.36 -3.22
N ALA A 515 10.16 -12.45 -3.19
CA ALA A 515 9.61 -13.05 -1.99
C ALA A 515 10.07 -14.52 -1.88
N GLU A 516 10.81 -14.84 -0.83
CA GLU A 516 11.18 -16.23 -0.52
C GLU A 516 10.02 -16.97 0.15
N VAL A 517 9.70 -18.16 -0.35
CA VAL A 517 8.64 -19.02 0.20
C VAL A 517 9.17 -20.37 0.72
N GLY A 518 10.45 -20.66 0.45
CA GLY A 518 11.21 -21.76 1.06
C GLY A 518 11.22 -23.07 0.27
N ALA A 519 10.43 -23.18 -0.80
CA ALA A 519 10.40 -24.35 -1.68
C ALA A 519 10.11 -23.92 -3.13
N PRO A 520 10.54 -24.70 -4.15
CA PRO A 520 10.32 -24.32 -5.54
C PRO A 520 8.86 -24.12 -5.89
N ILE A 521 8.56 -23.12 -6.72
CA ILE A 521 7.19 -22.84 -7.18
C ILE A 521 6.75 -23.89 -8.21
N LEU A 522 5.55 -24.45 -8.01
CA LEU A 522 5.02 -25.56 -8.78
C LEU A 522 4.29 -25.14 -10.06
N ARG A 523 3.62 -23.98 -10.04
CA ARG A 523 2.72 -23.55 -11.11
C ARG A 523 2.76 -22.04 -11.32
N ARG A 524 2.09 -21.59 -12.39
CA ARG A 524 1.86 -20.17 -12.69
C ARG A 524 1.25 -19.45 -11.47
N PRO A 525 1.74 -18.26 -11.10
CA PRO A 525 1.11 -17.43 -10.06
C PRO A 525 -0.31 -16.98 -10.46
N ASP A 526 -1.27 -17.09 -9.55
CA ASP A 526 -2.61 -16.50 -9.71
C ASP A 526 -2.61 -15.06 -9.17
N ILE A 527 -3.28 -14.15 -9.89
CA ILE A 527 -3.46 -12.76 -9.46
C ILE A 527 -4.83 -12.62 -8.81
N LEU A 528 -4.84 -12.15 -7.57
CA LEU A 528 -6.04 -11.97 -6.75
C LEU A 528 -6.35 -10.48 -6.57
N LEU A 529 -7.63 -10.09 -6.66
CA LEU A 529 -8.06 -8.75 -6.29
C LEU A 529 -8.19 -8.63 -4.78
N ASN A 530 -7.51 -7.65 -4.19
CA ASN A 530 -7.80 -7.20 -2.84
C ASN A 530 -9.02 -6.27 -2.87
N HIS A 531 -10.14 -6.73 -2.29
CA HIS A 531 -11.42 -6.03 -2.34
C HIS A 531 -11.54 -4.80 -1.40
N THR A 532 -10.59 -4.59 -0.48
CA THR A 532 -10.64 -3.49 0.48
C THR A 532 -9.98 -2.22 -0.08
N ASN A 533 -8.91 -2.38 -0.84
CA ASN A 533 -8.05 -1.30 -1.34
C ASN A 533 -7.89 -1.30 -2.86
N GLY A 534 -8.30 -2.37 -3.55
CA GLY A 534 -8.24 -2.50 -5.00
C GLY A 534 -6.88 -2.97 -5.55
N THR A 535 -5.84 -3.13 -4.73
CA THR A 535 -4.53 -3.65 -5.20
C THR A 535 -4.64 -5.11 -5.60
N ARG A 536 -3.55 -5.67 -6.16
CA ARG A 536 -3.48 -7.11 -6.45
C ARG A 536 -2.53 -7.83 -5.53
N GLU A 537 -2.94 -9.03 -5.15
CA GLU A 537 -2.15 -10.00 -4.41
C GLU A 537 -1.77 -11.16 -5.34
N VAL A 538 -0.73 -11.90 -4.97
CA VAL A 538 -0.20 -13.01 -5.76
C VAL A 538 -0.36 -14.28 -4.94
N LEU A 539 -1.09 -15.26 -5.47
CA LEU A 539 -1.14 -16.60 -4.91
C LEU A 539 -0.21 -17.53 -5.70
N VAL A 540 0.67 -18.21 -4.98
CA VAL A 540 1.51 -19.28 -5.54
C VAL A 540 1.34 -20.56 -4.76
N GLN A 541 1.64 -21.68 -5.40
CA GLN A 541 1.76 -22.97 -4.75
C GLN A 541 3.19 -23.51 -4.93
N ASP A 542 3.80 -23.93 -3.84
CA ASP A 542 5.11 -24.57 -3.87
C ASP A 542 5.00 -26.09 -4.17
N THR A 543 6.15 -26.70 -4.44
CA THR A 543 6.31 -28.14 -4.71
C THR A 543 6.03 -29.03 -3.51
N THR A 544 5.86 -28.47 -2.31
CA THR A 544 5.37 -29.18 -1.11
C THR A 544 3.85 -29.07 -0.94
N HIS A 545 3.16 -28.54 -1.96
CA HIS A 545 1.72 -28.27 -1.99
C HIS A 545 1.25 -27.23 -0.98
N ARG A 546 2.14 -26.35 -0.52
CA ARG A 546 1.78 -25.21 0.30
C ARG A 546 1.45 -24.03 -0.58
N ILE A 547 0.34 -23.35 -0.28
CA ILE A 547 -0.02 -22.09 -0.92
C ILE A 547 0.47 -20.92 -0.09
N HIS A 548 0.76 -19.82 -0.78
CA HIS A 548 1.22 -18.56 -0.20
C HIS A 548 0.50 -17.43 -0.90
N VAL A 549 -0.06 -16.51 -0.11
CA VAL A 549 -0.57 -15.24 -0.64
C VAL A 549 0.45 -14.15 -0.32
N ILE A 550 0.85 -13.42 -1.34
CA ILE A 550 1.90 -12.40 -1.31
C ILE A 550 1.25 -11.07 -1.68
N SER A 551 1.54 -10.03 -0.91
CA SER A 551 1.06 -8.67 -1.16
C SER A 551 1.67 -8.05 -2.43
N SER A 552 1.15 -6.90 -2.83
CA SER A 552 1.70 -6.09 -3.94
C SER A 552 3.14 -5.62 -3.70
N THR A 553 3.65 -5.72 -2.47
CA THR A 553 5.02 -5.33 -2.09
C THR A 553 5.97 -6.50 -1.84
N GLY A 554 5.53 -7.74 -2.08
CA GLY A 554 6.35 -8.93 -1.92
C GLY A 554 6.36 -9.53 -0.51
N LYS A 555 5.58 -8.99 0.44
CA LYS A 555 5.40 -9.66 1.73
C LYS A 555 4.47 -10.86 1.61
N VAL A 556 4.92 -12.02 2.11
CA VAL A 556 4.04 -13.19 2.33
C VAL A 556 3.04 -12.86 3.45
N LEU A 557 1.77 -12.73 3.12
CA LEU A 557 0.68 -12.40 4.04
C LEU A 557 0.32 -13.60 4.93
N TRP A 558 0.17 -14.78 4.33
CA TRP A 558 -0.05 -16.04 5.02
C TRP A 558 0.33 -17.21 4.13
N SER A 559 0.37 -18.41 4.71
CA SER A 559 0.62 -19.63 3.96
C SER A 559 -0.15 -20.81 4.55
N ARG A 560 -0.51 -21.77 3.70
CA ARG A 560 -1.35 -22.90 4.09
C ARG A 560 -0.99 -24.17 3.33
N ALA A 561 -0.85 -25.28 4.05
CA ALA A 561 -0.65 -26.58 3.42
C ALA A 561 -1.95 -27.11 2.81
N LEU A 562 -1.87 -27.67 1.60
CA LEU A 562 -2.96 -28.38 0.94
C LEU A 562 -2.65 -29.89 0.88
N ASP A 563 -3.68 -30.69 0.60
CA ASP A 563 -3.56 -32.13 0.40
C ASP A 563 -3.02 -32.54 -0.98
N GLY A 564 -2.79 -31.57 -1.88
CA GLY A 564 -2.28 -31.82 -3.23
C GLY A 564 -2.13 -30.54 -4.07
N PRO A 565 -1.71 -30.69 -5.35
CA PRO A 565 -1.64 -29.56 -6.27
C PRO A 565 -3.04 -28.99 -6.55
N ILE A 566 -3.13 -27.67 -6.66
CA ILE A 566 -4.34 -26.99 -7.15
C ILE A 566 -4.58 -27.44 -8.60
N MET A 567 -5.83 -27.74 -8.90
CA MET A 567 -6.31 -28.01 -10.24
C MET A 567 -6.93 -26.74 -10.82
N GLY A 568 -6.37 -26.22 -11.91
CA GLY A 568 -6.89 -25.04 -12.61
C GLY A 568 -6.48 -23.72 -11.97
N GLU A 569 -7.36 -22.72 -12.06
CA GLU A 569 -7.18 -21.37 -11.50
C GLU A 569 -7.85 -21.25 -10.12
N VAL A 570 -7.46 -20.24 -9.35
CA VAL A 570 -8.16 -19.88 -8.11
C VAL A 570 -9.29 -18.90 -8.42
N HIS A 571 -10.53 -19.28 -8.12
CA HIS A 571 -11.69 -18.41 -8.33
C HIS A 571 -11.90 -17.48 -7.12
N GLN A 572 -12.24 -16.21 -7.38
CA GLN A 572 -12.74 -15.28 -6.36
C GLN A 572 -14.26 -15.12 -6.45
N VAL A 573 -14.96 -15.38 -5.35
CA VAL A 573 -16.45 -15.32 -5.27
C VAL A 573 -16.89 -14.44 -4.10
N ASP A 574 -18.07 -13.81 -4.19
CA ASP A 574 -18.68 -13.00 -3.13
C ASP A 574 -19.96 -13.67 -2.61
N LYS A 575 -19.80 -14.73 -1.79
CA LYS A 575 -20.94 -15.52 -1.30
C LYS A 575 -21.90 -14.69 -0.44
N PHE A 576 -21.39 -13.70 0.27
CA PHE A 576 -22.17 -12.90 1.22
C PHE A 576 -22.79 -11.64 0.59
N LYS A 577 -22.59 -11.42 -0.71
CA LYS A 577 -23.13 -10.27 -1.47
C LYS A 577 -22.75 -8.92 -0.86
N ASN A 578 -21.56 -8.85 -0.27
CA ASN A 578 -21.10 -7.68 0.48
C ASN A 578 -19.82 -7.07 -0.10
N GLY A 579 -19.41 -7.51 -1.30
CA GLY A 579 -18.18 -7.09 -1.96
C GLY A 579 -16.92 -7.75 -1.43
N LYS A 580 -17.00 -8.57 -0.36
CA LYS A 580 -15.85 -9.32 0.13
C LYS A 580 -15.64 -10.56 -0.74
N LEU A 581 -14.41 -10.74 -1.20
CA LEU A 581 -14.02 -11.86 -2.05
C LEU A 581 -13.43 -13.00 -1.22
N GLN A 582 -13.81 -14.23 -1.55
CA GLN A 582 -13.32 -15.49 -1.00
C GLN A 582 -12.67 -16.33 -2.10
N LEU A 583 -11.70 -17.17 -1.73
CA LEU A 583 -10.97 -18.05 -2.64
C LEU A 583 -11.67 -19.41 -2.74
N LEU A 584 -11.85 -19.91 -3.97
CA LEU A 584 -12.50 -21.18 -4.25
C LEU A 584 -11.70 -21.95 -5.33
N PHE A 585 -11.27 -23.16 -5.00
CA PHE A 585 -10.49 -24.03 -5.88
C PHE A 585 -10.55 -25.49 -5.38
N ASN A 586 -9.97 -26.43 -6.13
CA ASN A 586 -9.83 -27.82 -5.67
C ASN A 586 -8.43 -28.39 -5.90
N THR A 587 -8.11 -29.39 -5.10
CA THR A 587 -7.11 -30.41 -5.42
C THR A 587 -7.82 -31.65 -5.97
N ALA A 588 -7.06 -32.71 -6.25
CA ALA A 588 -7.64 -33.98 -6.66
C ALA A 588 -8.62 -34.57 -5.63
N THR A 589 -8.49 -34.27 -4.34
CA THR A 589 -9.27 -34.92 -3.27
C THR A 589 -10.13 -33.98 -2.45
N THR A 590 -9.92 -32.67 -2.54
CA THR A 590 -10.58 -31.70 -1.66
C THR A 590 -10.94 -30.42 -2.41
N CYS A 591 -12.17 -29.94 -2.23
CA CYS A 591 -12.54 -28.58 -2.61
C CYS A 591 -12.30 -27.65 -1.42
N TYR A 592 -11.70 -26.49 -1.68
CA TYR A 592 -11.37 -25.49 -0.67
C TYR A 592 -12.19 -24.23 -0.93
N PHE A 593 -12.78 -23.67 0.14
CA PHE A 593 -13.43 -22.38 0.15
C PHE A 593 -12.95 -21.64 1.39
N MET A 594 -12.20 -20.56 1.18
CA MET A 594 -11.57 -19.82 2.26
C MET A 594 -11.70 -18.31 2.08
N ASP A 595 -11.70 -17.57 3.18
CA ASP A 595 -11.63 -16.12 3.14
C ASP A 595 -10.24 -15.65 2.67
N ARG A 596 -10.08 -14.33 2.52
CA ARG A 596 -8.82 -13.73 2.08
C ARG A 596 -7.66 -13.93 3.07
N ASN A 597 -7.94 -14.28 4.32
CA ASN A 597 -6.97 -14.53 5.38
C ASN A 597 -6.60 -16.02 5.48
N GLY A 598 -7.11 -16.85 4.56
CA GLY A 598 -6.80 -18.28 4.47
C GLY A 598 -7.63 -19.17 5.41
N LYS A 599 -8.64 -18.61 6.09
CA LYS A 599 -9.53 -19.34 7.00
C LYS A 599 -10.68 -19.99 6.23
N ASP A 600 -10.98 -21.23 6.57
CA ASP A 600 -12.06 -21.98 5.94
C ASP A 600 -13.45 -21.37 6.20
N MET A 601 -14.30 -21.46 5.18
CA MET A 601 -15.63 -20.88 5.19
C MET A 601 -16.71 -21.95 5.01
N GLY A 602 -17.76 -21.88 5.82
CA GLY A 602 -18.93 -22.77 5.70
C GLY A 602 -18.57 -24.24 5.92
N GLY A 603 -19.09 -25.13 5.05
CA GLY A 603 -18.84 -26.58 5.10
C GLY A 603 -17.52 -27.05 4.49
N PHE A 604 -16.54 -26.15 4.31
CA PHE A 604 -15.25 -26.44 3.69
C PHE A 604 -14.13 -26.57 4.74
N PRO A 605 -13.02 -27.26 4.44
CA PRO A 605 -12.70 -27.95 3.18
C PRO A 605 -13.60 -29.18 2.97
N LEU A 606 -14.10 -29.33 1.74
CA LEU A 606 -15.02 -30.42 1.37
C LEU A 606 -14.22 -31.56 0.73
N ARG A 607 -14.07 -32.67 1.46
CA ARG A 607 -13.40 -33.87 0.96
C ARG A 607 -14.29 -34.64 -0.01
N LEU A 608 -13.78 -34.93 -1.20
CA LEU A 608 -14.47 -35.68 -2.24
C LEU A 608 -14.41 -37.18 -1.96
N LYS A 609 -15.53 -37.88 -2.18
CA LYS A 609 -15.60 -39.35 -2.07
C LYS A 609 -14.84 -40.05 -3.20
N SER A 610 -14.92 -39.48 -4.39
CA SER A 610 -14.17 -39.87 -5.58
C SER A 610 -13.32 -38.67 -6.00
N ALA A 611 -12.07 -38.92 -6.36
CA ALA A 611 -11.15 -37.84 -6.71
C ALA A 611 -11.70 -37.04 -7.91
N ALA A 612 -11.48 -35.72 -7.90
CA ALA A 612 -11.74 -34.88 -9.05
C ALA A 612 -10.90 -35.36 -10.25
N SER A 613 -11.51 -35.40 -11.43
CA SER A 613 -10.81 -35.69 -12.69
C SER A 613 -10.31 -34.41 -13.37
N ALA A 614 -10.88 -33.25 -13.01
CA ALA A 614 -10.58 -31.95 -13.59
C ALA A 614 -10.77 -30.81 -12.56
N PRO A 615 -10.37 -29.56 -12.89
CA PRO A 615 -10.67 -28.39 -12.06
C PRO A 615 -12.18 -28.20 -11.88
N ILE A 616 -12.58 -27.58 -10.77
CA ILE A 616 -13.97 -27.15 -10.57
C ILE A 616 -14.39 -26.11 -11.60
N ALA A 617 -15.70 -26.03 -11.84
CA ALA A 617 -16.33 -24.89 -12.47
C ALA A 617 -17.24 -24.16 -11.48
N VAL A 618 -17.18 -22.83 -11.50
CA VAL A 618 -17.99 -21.97 -10.64
C VAL A 618 -19.00 -21.24 -11.53
N VAL A 619 -20.29 -21.46 -11.27
CA VAL A 619 -21.38 -20.92 -12.11
C VAL A 619 -22.32 -20.07 -11.27
N ASP A 620 -22.58 -18.85 -11.74
CA ASP A 620 -23.65 -17.98 -11.25
C ASP A 620 -24.62 -17.72 -12.41
N TYR A 621 -25.72 -18.48 -12.44
CA TYR A 621 -26.61 -18.50 -13.62
C TYR A 621 -27.34 -17.17 -13.86
N ASP A 622 -27.69 -16.49 -12.77
CA ASP A 622 -28.62 -15.37 -12.80
C ASP A 622 -27.97 -14.06 -12.30
N ASP A 623 -26.64 -14.05 -12.15
CA ASP A 623 -25.84 -12.94 -11.62
C ASP A 623 -26.35 -12.48 -10.23
N THR A 624 -26.79 -13.45 -9.43
CA THR A 624 -27.35 -13.21 -8.09
C THR A 624 -26.36 -13.56 -6.99
N LYS A 625 -25.13 -13.97 -7.34
CA LYS A 625 -24.10 -14.50 -6.45
C LYS A 625 -24.53 -15.76 -5.71
N ASP A 626 -25.45 -16.52 -6.30
CA ASP A 626 -25.83 -17.85 -5.83
C ASP A 626 -25.04 -18.92 -6.60
N TYR A 627 -23.78 -19.06 -6.21
CA TYR A 627 -22.82 -19.88 -6.92
C TYR A 627 -23.13 -21.38 -6.83
N ARG A 628 -22.77 -22.07 -7.90
CA ARG A 628 -22.81 -23.53 -8.04
C ARG A 628 -21.42 -24.02 -8.38
N VAL A 629 -20.97 -25.05 -7.67
CA VAL A 629 -19.64 -25.64 -7.82
C VAL A 629 -19.79 -27.00 -8.46
N LEU A 630 -19.42 -27.10 -9.74
CA LEU A 630 -19.48 -28.32 -10.52
C LEU A 630 -18.13 -29.04 -10.48
N VAL A 631 -18.14 -30.32 -10.12
CA VAL A 631 -16.91 -31.11 -9.94
C VAL A 631 -17.00 -32.42 -10.73
N PRO A 632 -16.28 -32.53 -11.86
CA PRO A 632 -16.09 -33.81 -12.56
C PRO A 632 -15.23 -34.76 -11.71
N THR A 633 -15.66 -36.02 -11.57
CA THR A 633 -14.97 -37.02 -10.75
C THR A 633 -14.48 -38.22 -11.58
N LYS A 634 -13.46 -38.90 -11.07
CA LYS A 634 -12.81 -40.06 -11.73
C LYS A 634 -13.73 -41.29 -11.88
N ASP A 635 -14.81 -41.37 -11.12
CA ASP A 635 -15.86 -42.39 -11.25
C ASP A 635 -16.95 -42.00 -12.27
N GLY A 636 -16.74 -40.92 -13.04
CA GLY A 636 -17.62 -40.56 -14.15
C GLY A 636 -18.89 -39.83 -13.73
N HIS A 637 -18.87 -39.12 -12.60
CA HIS A 637 -19.96 -38.25 -12.17
C HIS A 637 -19.58 -36.77 -12.31
N VAL A 638 -20.61 -35.90 -12.37
CA VAL A 638 -20.45 -34.47 -12.13
C VAL A 638 -21.24 -34.12 -10.87
N LEU A 639 -20.53 -33.76 -9.82
CA LEU A 639 -21.13 -33.31 -8.57
C LEU A 639 -21.49 -31.83 -8.68
N ASN A 640 -22.50 -31.38 -7.93
CA ASN A 640 -22.93 -29.99 -7.88
C ASN A 640 -23.23 -29.59 -6.43
N PHE A 641 -22.51 -28.58 -5.93
CA PHE A 641 -22.60 -28.12 -4.56
C PHE A 641 -22.87 -26.61 -4.47
N GLY A 642 -23.50 -26.19 -3.37
CA GLY A 642 -23.50 -24.80 -2.93
C GLY A 642 -22.22 -24.45 -2.16
N LEU A 643 -22.02 -23.15 -1.89
CA LEU A 643 -20.92 -22.67 -1.05
C LEU A 643 -21.18 -22.83 0.47
N ASP A 644 -22.26 -23.49 0.84
CA ASP A 644 -22.48 -24.06 2.17
C ASP A 644 -21.90 -25.48 2.30
N GLY A 645 -21.43 -26.06 1.19
CA GLY A 645 -20.91 -27.44 1.11
C GLY A 645 -21.99 -28.50 0.91
N ALA A 646 -23.26 -28.11 0.81
CA ALA A 646 -24.36 -29.03 0.58
C ALA A 646 -24.52 -29.35 -0.91
N TYR A 647 -25.02 -30.55 -1.22
CA TYR A 647 -25.45 -30.89 -2.58
C TYR A 647 -26.64 -30.01 -2.99
N VAL A 648 -26.66 -29.62 -4.25
CA VAL A 648 -27.75 -28.81 -4.80
C VAL A 648 -29.01 -29.67 -4.94
N ASP A 649 -30.09 -29.21 -4.32
CA ASP A 649 -31.39 -29.89 -4.40
C ASP A 649 -31.89 -30.00 -5.84
N GLY A 650 -32.31 -31.22 -6.22
CA GLY A 650 -32.81 -31.52 -7.56
C GLY A 650 -31.73 -31.73 -8.64
N TRP A 651 -30.45 -31.72 -8.28
CA TRP A 651 -29.36 -32.12 -9.17
C TRP A 651 -29.39 -33.64 -9.42
N GLN A 652 -29.56 -34.01 -10.69
CA GLN A 652 -29.43 -35.37 -11.18
C GLN A 652 -27.99 -35.55 -11.66
N ALA A 653 -27.14 -36.12 -10.80
CA ALA A 653 -25.73 -36.31 -11.12
C ALA A 653 -25.60 -37.16 -12.41
N PRO A 654 -25.10 -36.59 -13.52
CA PRO A 654 -24.99 -37.31 -14.77
C PRO A 654 -23.97 -38.44 -14.62
N THR A 655 -24.24 -39.57 -15.27
CA THR A 655 -23.25 -40.63 -15.47
C THR A 655 -22.60 -40.44 -16.83
N LEU A 656 -21.29 -40.32 -16.82
CA LEU A 656 -20.44 -40.10 -17.99
C LEU A 656 -19.82 -41.44 -18.42
N ALA A 657 -19.62 -41.61 -19.73
CA ALA A 657 -18.97 -42.80 -20.28
C ALA A 657 -17.47 -42.89 -19.92
N SER A 658 -16.86 -41.74 -19.65
CA SER A 658 -15.49 -41.60 -19.12
C SER A 658 -15.39 -40.33 -18.27
N PRO A 659 -14.35 -40.18 -17.41
CA PRO A 659 -14.19 -38.98 -16.60
C PRO A 659 -14.04 -37.71 -17.45
N GLY A 660 -14.51 -36.58 -16.92
CA GLY A 660 -14.31 -35.27 -17.54
C GLY A 660 -12.84 -34.91 -17.59
N THR A 661 -12.38 -34.34 -18.70
CA THR A 661 -10.96 -33.97 -18.94
C THR A 661 -10.59 -32.57 -18.49
N GLU A 662 -11.59 -31.73 -18.26
CA GLU A 662 -11.44 -30.30 -17.99
C GLU A 662 -12.60 -29.75 -17.17
N ALA A 663 -12.51 -28.46 -16.80
CA ALA A 663 -13.58 -27.81 -16.06
C ALA A 663 -14.87 -27.80 -16.90
N VAL A 664 -16.00 -27.97 -16.23
CA VAL A 664 -17.31 -27.90 -16.89
C VAL A 664 -17.54 -26.48 -17.43
N HIS A 665 -18.06 -26.34 -18.65
CA HIS A 665 -18.33 -25.02 -19.23
C HIS A 665 -19.79 -24.63 -19.08
N HIS A 666 -20.05 -23.43 -18.56
CA HIS A 666 -21.38 -22.82 -18.62
C HIS A 666 -21.50 -21.99 -19.91
N LEU A 667 -22.52 -22.30 -20.71
CA LEU A 667 -22.81 -21.63 -21.97
C LEU A 667 -24.25 -21.09 -21.93
N ARG A 668 -24.45 -19.89 -22.49
CA ARG A 668 -25.79 -19.32 -22.68
C ARG A 668 -26.12 -19.24 -24.17
N ILE A 669 -26.92 -20.18 -24.66
CA ILE A 669 -27.26 -20.33 -26.08
C ILE A 669 -28.76 -20.12 -26.24
N ARG A 670 -29.18 -19.20 -27.12
CA ARG A 670 -30.59 -18.79 -27.28
C ARG A 670 -31.33 -18.56 -25.94
N ASN A 671 -30.69 -17.84 -25.01
CA ASN A 671 -31.21 -17.55 -23.67
C ASN A 671 -31.46 -18.77 -22.76
N LYS A 672 -30.88 -19.94 -23.07
CA LYS A 672 -30.91 -21.11 -22.21
C LYS A 672 -29.51 -21.40 -21.68
N ASP A 673 -29.43 -21.82 -20.43
CA ASP A 673 -28.19 -22.31 -19.84
C ASP A 673 -27.90 -23.73 -20.27
N TYR A 674 -26.66 -23.95 -20.66
CA TYR A 674 -26.12 -25.26 -20.95
C TYR A 674 -24.88 -25.47 -20.08
N ILE A 675 -24.78 -26.68 -19.56
CA ILE A 675 -23.62 -27.17 -18.84
C ILE A 675 -22.94 -28.16 -19.78
N LEU A 676 -21.86 -27.75 -20.43
CA LEU A 676 -21.09 -28.58 -21.35
C LEU A 676 -20.02 -29.37 -20.57
N VAL A 677 -20.09 -30.68 -20.68
CA VAL A 677 -19.10 -31.61 -20.14
C VAL A 677 -18.40 -32.31 -21.30
N ILE A 678 -17.08 -32.25 -21.34
CA ILE A 678 -16.23 -32.93 -22.32
C ILE A 678 -15.48 -34.05 -21.58
N VAL A 679 -15.55 -35.27 -22.12
CA VAL A 679 -15.01 -36.46 -21.46
C VAL A 679 -13.84 -37.07 -22.23
N GLY A 680 -13.06 -37.93 -21.59
CA GLY A 680 -11.76 -38.41 -22.10
C GLY A 680 -11.75 -39.13 -23.44
N ASN A 681 -12.87 -39.67 -23.90
CA ASN A 681 -13.01 -40.23 -25.24
C ASN A 681 -13.41 -39.19 -26.31
N GLY A 682 -13.55 -37.92 -25.94
CA GLY A 682 -13.96 -36.81 -26.81
C GLY A 682 -15.47 -36.60 -26.92
N GLU A 683 -16.28 -37.42 -26.25
CA GLU A 683 -17.74 -37.25 -26.23
C GLU A 683 -18.10 -35.99 -25.42
N MET A 684 -19.18 -35.33 -25.83
CA MET A 684 -19.66 -34.10 -25.23
C MET A 684 -21.11 -34.25 -24.77
N LYS A 685 -21.41 -33.77 -23.56
CA LYS A 685 -22.78 -33.72 -23.04
C LYS A 685 -23.20 -32.28 -22.77
N LEU A 686 -24.38 -31.91 -23.26
CA LEU A 686 -25.03 -30.64 -22.97
C LEU A 686 -26.16 -30.87 -21.97
N LEU A 687 -25.96 -30.43 -20.73
CA LEU A 687 -26.90 -30.64 -19.64
C LEU A 687 -27.65 -29.34 -19.31
N ASP A 688 -28.83 -29.48 -18.71
CA ASP A 688 -29.56 -28.38 -18.10
C ASP A 688 -29.10 -28.09 -16.66
N ARG A 689 -29.70 -27.08 -16.01
CA ARG A 689 -29.38 -26.70 -14.62
C ARG A 689 -29.64 -27.83 -13.59
N LYS A 690 -30.38 -28.88 -13.96
CA LYS A 690 -30.68 -30.05 -13.12
C LYS A 690 -29.77 -31.24 -13.44
N GLY A 691 -28.86 -31.13 -14.39
CA GLY A 691 -27.94 -32.20 -14.78
C GLY A 691 -28.54 -33.21 -15.76
N ALA A 692 -29.76 -32.97 -16.25
CA ALA A 692 -30.38 -33.78 -17.28
C ALA A 692 -29.87 -33.36 -18.67
N GLU A 693 -29.71 -34.32 -19.58
CA GLU A 693 -29.32 -34.02 -20.96
C GLU A 693 -30.39 -33.15 -21.64
N ARG A 694 -29.94 -32.01 -22.17
CA ARG A 694 -30.79 -30.98 -22.75
C ARG A 694 -30.90 -31.10 -24.25
N GLU A 695 -29.78 -31.43 -24.91
CA GLU A 695 -29.66 -31.49 -26.36
C GLU A 695 -28.52 -32.43 -26.74
N HIS A 696 -28.71 -33.20 -27.80
CA HIS A 696 -27.68 -34.11 -28.30
C HIS A 696 -26.60 -33.33 -29.05
N VAL A 697 -25.35 -33.76 -28.93
CA VAL A 697 -24.20 -33.21 -29.66
C VAL A 697 -23.64 -34.30 -30.56
N ASP A 698 -23.82 -34.12 -31.86
CA ASP A 698 -23.36 -35.09 -32.88
C ASP A 698 -21.83 -35.24 -32.95
N PRO A 699 -21.00 -34.17 -32.91
CA PRO A 699 -19.55 -34.35 -33.03
C PRO A 699 -18.92 -34.97 -31.79
N THR A 700 -17.93 -35.84 -32.02
CA THR A 700 -16.98 -36.33 -31.01
C THR A 700 -15.60 -35.76 -31.33
N LEU A 701 -14.86 -35.31 -30.31
CA LEU A 701 -13.49 -34.83 -30.46
C LEU A 701 -12.55 -36.04 -30.59
N GLU A 702 -12.34 -36.52 -31.81
CA GLU A 702 -11.61 -37.75 -32.07
C GLU A 702 -10.17 -37.69 -31.54
N ARG A 703 -9.74 -38.72 -30.80
CA ARG A 703 -8.38 -38.80 -30.21
C ARG A 703 -8.04 -37.54 -29.39
N LEU A 704 -8.99 -37.00 -28.64
CA LEU A 704 -8.79 -35.81 -27.81
C LEU A 704 -7.53 -35.91 -26.93
N LYS A 705 -6.68 -34.89 -27.00
CA LYS A 705 -5.51 -34.71 -26.14
C LYS A 705 -5.70 -33.58 -25.13
N ASP A 706 -6.24 -32.45 -25.57
CA ASP A 706 -6.35 -31.23 -24.79
C ASP A 706 -7.41 -30.32 -25.42
N VAL A 707 -8.27 -29.71 -24.61
CA VAL A 707 -9.15 -28.65 -25.09
C VAL A 707 -8.55 -27.31 -24.68
N GLN A 708 -8.51 -26.39 -25.63
CA GLN A 708 -7.85 -25.10 -25.47
C GLN A 708 -8.82 -24.00 -25.10
N ALA A 709 -10.01 -24.00 -25.70
CA ALA A 709 -11.06 -23.02 -25.45
C ALA A 709 -12.42 -23.52 -25.92
N VAL A 710 -13.47 -23.06 -25.23
CA VAL A 710 -14.85 -23.12 -25.69
C VAL A 710 -15.34 -21.69 -25.90
N ILE A 711 -15.74 -21.36 -27.12
CA ILE A 711 -16.14 -20.00 -27.53
C ILE A 711 -17.66 -20.00 -27.78
N PRO A 712 -18.46 -19.40 -26.88
CA PRO A 712 -19.91 -19.37 -27.00
C PRO A 712 -20.38 -18.67 -28.29
N GLY A 713 -21.32 -19.29 -28.99
CA GLY A 713 -22.05 -18.68 -30.11
C GLY A 713 -23.52 -18.48 -29.78
N ALA A 714 -24.25 -17.75 -30.64
CA ALA A 714 -25.69 -17.55 -30.48
C ALA A 714 -26.49 -18.87 -30.57
N GLU A 715 -25.93 -19.86 -31.27
CA GLU A 715 -26.49 -21.19 -31.54
C GLU A 715 -25.40 -22.27 -31.43
N LEU A 716 -25.78 -23.56 -31.33
CA LEU A 716 -24.83 -24.68 -31.30
C LEU A 716 -23.90 -24.69 -32.51
N ARG A 717 -24.44 -24.52 -33.72
CA ARG A 717 -23.65 -24.46 -34.98
C ARG A 717 -22.67 -23.28 -35.04
N SER A 718 -22.78 -22.30 -34.15
CA SER A 718 -21.87 -21.15 -34.05
C SER A 718 -21.02 -21.16 -32.78
N THR A 719 -21.28 -22.11 -31.86
CA THR A 719 -20.47 -22.30 -30.66
C THR A 719 -19.28 -23.17 -31.03
N ARG A 720 -18.07 -22.68 -30.77
CA ARG A 720 -16.83 -23.29 -31.25
C ARG A 720 -16.05 -23.92 -30.10
N ILE A 721 -15.33 -24.99 -30.41
CA ILE A 721 -14.38 -25.65 -29.51
C ILE A 721 -13.04 -25.70 -30.22
N GLN A 722 -12.01 -25.28 -29.52
CA GLN A 722 -10.63 -25.34 -29.96
C GLN A 722 -9.92 -26.42 -29.18
N TRP A 723 -9.29 -27.36 -29.86
CA TRP A 723 -8.77 -28.57 -29.23
C TRP A 723 -7.59 -29.17 -30.00
N LEU A 724 -6.79 -29.97 -29.31
CA LEU A 724 -5.70 -30.75 -29.86
C LEU A 724 -6.05 -32.22 -29.85
N ASP A 725 -5.70 -32.92 -30.92
CA ASP A 725 -5.71 -34.37 -30.97
C ASP A 725 -4.39 -34.97 -30.41
N GLN A 726 -4.33 -36.30 -30.30
CA GLN A 726 -3.13 -37.03 -29.85
C GLN A 726 -1.93 -36.91 -30.79
N ASP A 727 -2.14 -36.47 -32.04
CA ASP A 727 -1.11 -36.23 -33.04
C ASP A 727 -0.65 -34.74 -33.04
N LEU A 728 -1.12 -33.96 -32.05
CA LEU A 728 -0.88 -32.54 -31.84
C LEU A 728 -1.39 -31.65 -32.98
N ALA A 729 -2.33 -32.14 -33.79
CA ALA A 729 -3.06 -31.31 -34.73
C ALA A 729 -4.05 -30.43 -33.98
N LEU A 730 -4.13 -29.16 -34.40
CA LEU A 730 -5.00 -28.16 -33.79
C LEU A 730 -6.28 -28.00 -34.60
N HIS A 731 -7.40 -28.17 -33.92
CA HIS A 731 -8.74 -28.18 -34.49
C HIS A 731 -9.56 -27.04 -33.94
N GLU A 732 -10.43 -26.47 -34.77
CA GLU A 732 -11.56 -25.64 -34.38
C GLU A 732 -12.83 -26.24 -34.97
N THR A 733 -13.69 -26.79 -34.12
CA THR A 733 -14.96 -27.41 -34.49
C THR A 733 -16.13 -26.62 -33.94
N THR A 734 -17.31 -26.74 -34.53
CA THR A 734 -18.56 -26.25 -33.92
C THR A 734 -19.25 -27.36 -33.14
N LEU A 735 -20.06 -27.00 -32.15
CA LEU A 735 -20.96 -27.96 -31.47
C LEU A 735 -22.02 -28.54 -32.42
N GLY A 736 -22.24 -27.91 -33.59
CA GLY A 736 -23.07 -28.46 -34.67
C GLY A 736 -22.33 -29.44 -35.60
N GLY A 737 -21.06 -29.76 -35.32
CA GLY A 737 -20.28 -30.77 -36.04
C GLY A 737 -19.54 -30.30 -37.29
N SER A 738 -19.48 -28.99 -37.54
CA SER A 738 -18.68 -28.45 -38.65
C SER A 738 -17.23 -28.22 -38.21
N GLU A 739 -16.28 -28.80 -38.92
CA GLU A 739 -14.85 -28.44 -38.81
C GLU A 739 -14.63 -27.08 -39.50
N LEU A 740 -14.14 -26.09 -38.75
CA LEU A 740 -13.86 -24.74 -39.26
C LEU A 740 -12.41 -24.58 -39.69
N ARG A 741 -11.48 -25.11 -38.90
CA ARG A 741 -10.05 -24.98 -39.14
C ARG A 741 -9.31 -26.18 -38.58
N THR A 742 -8.43 -26.76 -39.40
CA THR A 742 -7.47 -27.77 -38.95
C THR A 742 -6.07 -27.31 -39.31
N VAL A 743 -5.17 -27.30 -38.33
CA VAL A 743 -3.75 -27.05 -38.53
C VAL A 743 -3.00 -28.34 -38.23
N PRO A 744 -2.35 -28.96 -39.23
CA PRO A 744 -1.65 -30.21 -39.04
C PRO A 744 -0.63 -30.13 -37.89
N GLY A 745 -0.58 -31.20 -37.10
CA GLY A 745 0.40 -31.35 -36.03
C GLY A 745 1.83 -31.53 -36.55
N GLY A 746 2.76 -31.75 -35.64
CA GLY A 746 4.15 -32.06 -35.95
C GLY A 746 5.02 -32.02 -34.69
N ASN A 747 6.32 -31.74 -34.86
CA ASN A 747 7.20 -31.53 -33.72
C ASN A 747 6.86 -30.20 -33.04
N GLY A 748 6.05 -30.23 -31.97
CA GLY A 748 5.72 -29.07 -31.15
C GLY A 748 4.23 -28.97 -30.81
N ARG A 749 3.90 -28.25 -29.73
CA ARG A 749 2.52 -28.02 -29.30
C ARG A 749 1.96 -26.77 -29.97
N LEU A 750 0.78 -26.89 -30.56
CA LEU A 750 0.06 -25.80 -31.23
C LEU A 750 -0.98 -25.17 -30.30
N ARG A 751 -1.22 -23.87 -30.41
CA ARG A 751 -2.31 -23.18 -29.70
C ARG A 751 -2.81 -21.96 -30.46
N PHE A 752 -4.11 -21.70 -30.42
CA PHE A 752 -4.66 -20.42 -30.88
C PHE A 752 -4.29 -19.28 -29.94
N ILE A 753 -3.80 -18.18 -30.50
CA ILE A 753 -3.46 -16.96 -29.78
C ILE A 753 -4.05 -15.74 -30.49
N ASP A 754 -4.49 -14.78 -29.70
CA ASP A 754 -5.11 -13.55 -30.20
C ASP A 754 -4.05 -12.44 -30.32
N LEU A 755 -3.84 -11.96 -31.55
CA LEU A 755 -2.75 -11.03 -31.90
C LEU A 755 -3.22 -9.69 -32.49
N ASP A 756 -4.51 -9.49 -32.72
CA ASP A 756 -5.04 -8.23 -33.26
C ASP A 756 -6.31 -7.72 -32.57
N SER A 757 -6.69 -6.47 -32.80
CA SER A 757 -7.87 -5.87 -32.20
C SER A 757 -9.19 -6.39 -32.80
N GLU A 758 -9.12 -7.12 -33.91
CA GLU A 758 -10.30 -7.58 -34.67
C GLU A 758 -10.75 -8.98 -34.24
N GLY A 759 -9.95 -9.66 -33.40
CA GLY A 759 -10.27 -10.98 -32.86
C GLY A 759 -9.93 -12.11 -33.81
N GLU A 760 -9.13 -11.85 -34.86
CA GLU A 760 -8.58 -12.92 -35.68
C GLU A 760 -7.44 -13.62 -34.94
N GLN A 761 -7.52 -14.95 -34.90
CA GLN A 761 -6.55 -15.76 -34.18
C GLN A 761 -5.41 -16.23 -35.07
N ALA A 762 -4.20 -16.04 -34.56
CA ALA A 762 -3.00 -16.70 -35.03
C ALA A 762 -2.80 -18.03 -34.30
N VAL A 763 -1.79 -18.79 -34.74
CA VAL A 763 -1.39 -20.06 -34.15
C VAL A 763 0.04 -19.95 -33.65
N ALA A 764 0.24 -20.16 -32.36
CA ALA A 764 1.57 -20.35 -31.78
C ALA A 764 1.93 -21.83 -31.81
N LYS A 765 3.14 -22.13 -32.26
CA LYS A 765 3.76 -23.45 -32.19
C LYS A 765 5.01 -23.36 -31.34
N VAL A 766 5.05 -24.12 -30.25
CA VAL A 766 6.27 -24.26 -29.44
C VAL A 766 6.91 -25.60 -29.75
N ALA A 767 8.13 -25.57 -30.30
CA ALA A 767 8.87 -26.74 -30.76
C ALA A 767 10.31 -26.69 -30.22
N GLY A 768 10.59 -27.46 -29.16
CA GLY A 768 11.91 -27.44 -28.52
C GLY A 768 12.20 -26.05 -27.94
N ASP A 769 13.18 -25.35 -28.50
CA ASP A 769 13.59 -24.01 -28.09
C ASP A 769 12.94 -22.86 -28.89
N SER A 770 12.09 -23.22 -29.85
CA SER A 770 11.62 -22.29 -30.87
C SER A 770 10.13 -22.02 -30.72
N LEU A 771 9.78 -20.74 -30.79
CA LEU A 771 8.41 -20.25 -30.95
C LEU A 771 8.21 -19.87 -32.42
N ILE A 772 7.21 -20.46 -33.05
CA ILE A 772 6.81 -20.15 -34.42
C ILE A 772 5.37 -19.65 -34.37
N VAL A 773 5.11 -18.47 -34.93
CA VAL A 773 3.77 -17.90 -34.97
C VAL A 773 3.29 -17.86 -36.41
N LEU A 774 2.10 -18.39 -36.65
CA LEU A 774 1.49 -18.50 -37.97
C LEU A 774 0.16 -17.75 -38.02
N LYS A 775 -0.10 -17.02 -39.11
CA LYS A 775 -1.42 -16.48 -39.45
C LYS A 775 -1.78 -16.97 -40.85
N ASP A 776 -2.93 -17.62 -40.97
CA ASP A 776 -3.44 -18.20 -42.22
C ASP A 776 -2.45 -19.13 -42.94
N GLY A 777 -1.76 -19.95 -42.14
CA GLY A 777 -0.74 -20.90 -42.62
C GLY A 777 0.59 -20.26 -43.01
N LYS A 778 0.72 -18.93 -42.96
CA LYS A 778 1.98 -18.21 -43.20
C LYS A 778 2.68 -17.93 -41.88
N VAL A 779 3.99 -18.19 -41.82
CA VAL A 779 4.81 -17.82 -40.67
C VAL A 779 4.89 -16.29 -40.59
N LEU A 780 4.41 -15.72 -39.49
CA LEU A 780 4.60 -14.31 -39.15
C LEU A 780 6.03 -14.08 -38.68
N PHE A 781 6.49 -14.91 -37.75
CA PHE A 781 7.87 -14.96 -37.32
C PHE A 781 8.22 -16.34 -36.73
N GLU A 782 9.51 -16.61 -36.66
CA GLU A 782 10.10 -17.74 -35.95
C GLU A 782 11.26 -17.24 -35.10
N ARG A 783 11.35 -17.72 -33.86
CA ARG A 783 12.38 -17.31 -32.91
C ARG A 783 12.85 -18.49 -32.07
N SER A 784 14.13 -18.82 -32.20
CA SER A 784 14.83 -19.70 -31.26
C SER A 784 15.28 -18.91 -30.02
N HIS A 785 15.20 -19.57 -28.86
CA HIS A 785 15.63 -19.04 -27.57
C HIS A 785 16.91 -19.72 -27.06
N GLY A 786 17.44 -20.71 -27.79
CA GLY A 786 18.65 -21.46 -27.44
C GLY A 786 18.49 -22.41 -26.24
N THR A 787 17.26 -22.59 -25.75
CA THR A 787 16.93 -23.42 -24.59
C THR A 787 15.49 -23.94 -24.71
N PRO A 788 15.19 -25.19 -24.30
CA PRO A 788 13.84 -25.74 -24.41
C PRO A 788 12.80 -24.89 -23.68
N LEU A 789 11.72 -24.57 -24.38
CA LEU A 789 10.58 -23.82 -23.87
C LEU A 789 9.53 -24.73 -23.22
N ASP A 790 8.77 -24.18 -22.27
CA ASP A 790 7.48 -24.72 -21.89
C ASP A 790 6.58 -24.78 -23.13
N PRO A 791 5.86 -25.89 -23.38
CA PRO A 791 5.04 -26.03 -24.57
C PRO A 791 3.85 -25.05 -24.62
N THR A 792 3.62 -24.27 -23.58
CA THR A 792 2.54 -23.28 -23.46
C THR A 792 3.03 -21.89 -23.86
N ALA A 793 2.59 -21.42 -25.03
CA ALA A 793 2.62 -19.99 -25.35
C ALA A 793 1.43 -19.27 -24.70
N MET A 794 1.70 -18.12 -24.08
CA MET A 794 0.69 -17.26 -23.44
C MET A 794 0.44 -16.02 -24.29
N SER A 795 -0.80 -15.53 -24.31
CA SER A 795 -1.14 -14.25 -24.94
C SER A 795 -1.58 -13.25 -23.88
N PHE A 796 -1.03 -12.03 -23.94
CA PHE A 796 -1.38 -10.94 -23.03
C PHE A 796 -1.85 -9.72 -23.81
N ARG A 797 -2.73 -8.93 -23.19
CA ARG A 797 -3.08 -7.59 -23.65
C ARG A 797 -2.78 -6.63 -22.52
N ILE A 798 -1.92 -5.66 -22.78
CA ILE A 798 -1.50 -4.64 -21.83
C ILE A 798 -1.90 -3.28 -22.38
N GLU A 799 -2.55 -2.46 -21.57
CA GLU A 799 -2.89 -1.08 -21.93
C GLU A 799 -1.60 -0.27 -22.14
N GLY A 800 -1.56 0.64 -23.12
CA GLY A 800 -0.33 1.37 -23.49
C GLY A 800 0.62 0.59 -24.41
N ILE A 801 0.83 -0.72 -24.17
CA ILE A 801 1.80 -1.53 -24.94
C ILE A 801 1.16 -2.30 -26.10
N GLY A 802 -0.03 -2.86 -25.90
CA GLY A 802 -0.73 -3.70 -26.89
C GLY A 802 -0.70 -5.20 -26.58
N ARG A 803 -0.74 -6.03 -27.63
CA ARG A 803 -0.76 -7.50 -27.51
C ARG A 803 0.64 -8.09 -27.52
N LEU A 804 0.86 -9.06 -26.65
CA LEU A 804 2.17 -9.67 -26.42
C LEU A 804 2.06 -11.20 -26.34
N ILE A 805 3.17 -11.86 -26.63
CA ILE A 805 3.32 -13.31 -26.51
C ILE A 805 4.33 -13.61 -25.41
N GLY A 806 3.92 -14.42 -24.44
CA GLY A 806 4.77 -14.88 -23.35
C GLY A 806 5.24 -16.31 -23.55
N VAL A 807 6.53 -16.56 -23.34
CA VAL A 807 7.13 -17.90 -23.31
C VAL A 807 8.11 -18.01 -22.14
N CYS A 808 8.25 -19.22 -21.59
CA CYS A 808 9.18 -19.53 -20.52
C CYS A 808 10.05 -20.73 -20.90
N ALA A 809 11.28 -20.77 -20.41
CA ALA A 809 12.19 -21.91 -20.45
C ALA A 809 12.48 -22.37 -19.01
N PRO A 810 11.68 -23.28 -18.45
CA PRO A 810 11.78 -23.69 -17.05
C PRO A 810 13.18 -24.19 -16.64
N THR A 811 13.86 -24.90 -17.55
CA THR A 811 15.16 -25.54 -17.29
C THR A 811 16.32 -24.55 -17.19
N SER A 812 16.30 -23.49 -17.98
CA SER A 812 17.31 -22.42 -17.93
C SER A 812 16.90 -21.24 -17.06
N GLY A 813 15.66 -21.24 -16.55
CA GLY A 813 15.16 -20.19 -15.66
C GLY A 813 14.98 -18.85 -16.35
N LYS A 814 14.48 -18.84 -17.58
CA LYS A 814 14.28 -17.60 -18.37
C LYS A 814 12.85 -17.47 -18.88
N ALA A 815 12.35 -16.25 -18.93
CA ALA A 815 11.05 -15.94 -19.51
C ALA A 815 11.13 -14.69 -20.39
N TRP A 816 10.32 -14.66 -21.46
CA TRP A 816 10.26 -13.57 -22.42
C TRP A 816 8.84 -13.08 -22.61
N LEU A 817 8.70 -11.77 -22.75
CA LEU A 817 7.57 -11.12 -23.41
C LEU A 817 8.03 -10.59 -24.77
N LEU A 818 7.33 -11.01 -25.81
CA LEU A 818 7.57 -10.65 -27.19
C LEU A 818 6.41 -9.79 -27.71
N ASP A 819 6.72 -8.80 -28.54
CA ASP A 819 5.71 -8.12 -29.35
C ASP A 819 5.17 -9.04 -30.45
N VAL A 820 4.14 -8.58 -31.17
CA VAL A 820 3.52 -9.33 -32.27
C VAL A 820 4.47 -9.59 -33.45
N GLY A 821 5.59 -8.85 -33.54
CA GLY A 821 6.67 -9.07 -34.51
C GLY A 821 7.73 -10.07 -34.02
N GLY A 822 7.58 -10.60 -32.80
CA GLY A 822 8.50 -11.56 -32.21
C GLY A 822 9.76 -10.93 -31.60
N LEU A 823 9.83 -9.60 -31.45
CA LEU A 823 10.94 -8.93 -30.78
C LEU A 823 10.69 -8.85 -29.25
N PRO A 824 11.71 -9.01 -28.41
CA PRO A 824 11.52 -8.96 -26.97
C PRO A 824 11.26 -7.52 -26.52
N LEU A 825 10.50 -7.36 -25.44
CA LEU A 825 10.40 -6.07 -24.75
C LEU A 825 11.70 -5.71 -24.02
N PRO A 826 11.95 -4.41 -23.73
CA PRO A 826 13.12 -3.99 -22.97
C PRO A 826 13.23 -4.70 -21.61
N GLY A 827 14.42 -5.20 -21.30
CA GLY A 827 14.69 -5.95 -20.05
C GLY A 827 14.32 -7.44 -20.09
N MET A 828 13.94 -7.97 -21.25
CA MET A 828 13.74 -9.42 -21.45
C MET A 828 15.01 -10.09 -21.99
N PRO A 829 15.30 -11.36 -21.62
CA PRO A 829 14.51 -12.18 -20.70
C PRO A 829 14.65 -11.77 -19.23
N VAL A 830 13.60 -12.06 -18.46
CA VAL A 830 13.66 -12.06 -16.99
C VAL A 830 13.96 -13.46 -16.46
N GLU A 831 14.39 -13.56 -15.20
CA GLU A 831 14.66 -14.84 -14.56
C GLU A 831 13.37 -15.46 -13.98
N GLY A 832 13.19 -16.76 -14.20
CA GLY A 832 12.08 -17.52 -13.61
C GLY A 832 11.84 -18.86 -14.30
N ASN A 833 11.32 -19.81 -13.53
CA ASN A 833 11.21 -21.23 -13.88
C ASN A 833 9.77 -21.67 -14.21
N THR A 834 8.78 -20.79 -14.05
CA THR A 834 7.36 -21.12 -14.27
C THR A 834 6.77 -20.28 -15.40
N LEU A 835 5.59 -20.67 -15.89
CA LEU A 835 4.70 -19.71 -16.55
C LEU A 835 4.41 -18.54 -15.59
N PHE A 836 4.04 -17.38 -16.15
CA PHE A 836 3.96 -16.13 -15.41
C PHE A 836 2.62 -15.42 -15.65
N SER A 837 2.32 -14.49 -14.77
CA SER A 837 1.12 -13.65 -14.85
C SER A 837 1.50 -12.17 -14.95
N ILE A 838 0.58 -11.35 -15.44
CA ILE A 838 0.80 -9.91 -15.59
C ILE A 838 -0.39 -9.18 -14.98
N ALA A 839 -0.09 -8.18 -14.14
CA ALA A 839 -1.06 -7.26 -13.58
C ALA A 839 -0.35 -6.00 -13.09
N ASP A 840 -1.08 -4.89 -12.97
CA ASP A 840 -0.64 -3.74 -12.17
C ASP A 840 -0.91 -4.06 -10.70
N LEU A 841 0.16 -4.39 -9.95
CA LEU A 841 0.01 -4.93 -8.59
C LEU A 841 -0.38 -3.86 -7.58
N ASN A 842 0.24 -2.69 -7.69
CA ASN A 842 0.14 -1.58 -6.74
C ASN A 842 -0.77 -0.43 -7.22
N LEU A 843 -1.40 -0.57 -8.39
CA LEU A 843 -2.26 0.42 -9.04
C LEU A 843 -1.51 1.71 -9.43
N ASP A 844 -0.24 1.60 -9.80
CA ASP A 844 0.55 2.75 -10.24
C ASP A 844 0.47 3.01 -11.76
N GLY A 845 -0.33 2.23 -12.47
CA GLY A 845 -0.51 2.30 -13.92
C GLY A 845 0.52 1.49 -14.71
N GLY A 846 1.56 0.97 -14.04
CA GLY A 846 2.60 0.15 -14.64
C GLY A 846 2.26 -1.34 -14.60
N PRO A 847 2.41 -2.08 -15.71
CA PRO A 847 2.18 -3.51 -15.73
C PRO A 847 3.39 -4.28 -15.16
N ASP A 848 3.12 -5.24 -14.26
CA ASP A 848 4.13 -6.04 -13.58
C ASP A 848 4.03 -7.51 -14.00
N LEU A 849 5.15 -8.13 -14.34
CA LEU A 849 5.27 -9.57 -14.61
C LEU A 849 5.62 -10.32 -13.33
N VAL A 850 4.83 -11.31 -12.95
CA VAL A 850 5.05 -12.14 -11.74
C VAL A 850 5.33 -13.59 -12.11
N ILE A 851 6.46 -14.11 -11.63
CA ILE A 851 6.98 -15.44 -12.00
C ILE A 851 7.61 -16.15 -10.80
N GLY A 852 7.49 -17.48 -10.75
CA GLY A 852 8.23 -18.29 -9.79
C GLY A 852 9.69 -18.43 -10.18
N LYS A 853 10.62 -18.20 -9.26
CA LYS A 853 12.07 -18.25 -9.47
C LYS A 853 12.72 -19.01 -8.31
N GLY A 854 13.24 -20.20 -8.59
CA GLY A 854 13.78 -21.07 -7.54
C GLY A 854 12.76 -21.27 -6.41
N THR A 855 13.17 -21.01 -5.17
CA THR A 855 12.35 -21.12 -3.94
C THR A 855 11.49 -19.90 -3.62
N GLY A 856 11.39 -18.95 -4.56
CA GLY A 856 10.68 -17.70 -4.38
C GLY A 856 9.85 -17.27 -5.58
N VAL A 857 9.27 -16.08 -5.46
CA VAL A 857 8.49 -15.40 -6.50
C VAL A 857 9.09 -14.03 -6.72
N THR A 858 9.21 -13.61 -7.97
CA THR A 858 9.71 -12.28 -8.32
C THR A 858 8.69 -11.56 -9.17
N ALA A 859 8.47 -10.28 -8.86
CA ALA A 859 7.73 -9.34 -9.70
C ALA A 859 8.71 -8.42 -10.42
N TYR A 860 8.50 -8.20 -11.72
CA TYR A 860 9.32 -7.36 -12.59
C TYR A 860 8.48 -6.26 -13.22
N ARG A 861 8.96 -5.01 -13.21
CA ARG A 861 8.33 -3.91 -13.95
C ARG A 861 8.54 -4.11 -15.44
N ILE A 862 7.45 -4.14 -16.21
CA ILE A 862 7.52 -4.14 -17.67
C ILE A 862 7.77 -2.70 -18.12
N LYS A 863 8.81 -2.50 -18.93
CA LYS A 863 9.16 -1.19 -19.50
C LYS A 863 8.51 -1.02 -20.87
N GLU A 864 7.94 0.14 -21.12
CA GLU A 864 7.54 0.57 -22.46
C GLU A 864 8.78 0.83 -23.33
N ARG A 865 8.60 0.81 -24.67
CA ARG A 865 9.70 1.05 -25.62
C ARG A 865 9.99 2.53 -25.83
#